data_AF-A0A2K8P9W0-F1
#
_entry.id   AF-A0A2K8P9W0-F1
#
_cell.length_a   1.000
_cell.length_b   1.000
_cell.length_c   1.000
_cell.angle_alpha   90.00
_cell.angle_beta   90.00
_cell.angle_gamma   90.00
#
_symmetry.space_group_name_H-M   'P 1'
#
loop_
_entity.id
_entity.type
_entity.pdbx_description
1 polymer ?
#
loop_
_entity_poly.entity_id
_entity_poly.type
_entity_poly.pdbx_seq_one_letter_code
_entity_poly.pdbx_strand_id
1 'polypeptide(L)'
;MNTTHDDLLAAVREGRTAELPALLGPLDRDRRKALLAGLKELRGELRAAGWARWQERDLMNPALLVAGAGCHTGAAAAAAWLGARDLRSWRQLPTDLLLDVLADRDPKWLGDLAHRLAARSATAEQDYALISALVRLAGCPMPTTDGCVEGWAAAVGASGTPLATALREDPYATALVPRLFETAEPVRALAGRCDPDHPHHWPAALAALAEDGHVDRAALLDGCTARLLRGGKPAQLKPYQAVLQGLRPTGAEEAERAADWIALTADAPSPVAGQAQQTLARLAAAGRLTPRLLAEMSAAALFRPEKKLVRAQLVLLGKELRRDPSAAPELLPVLGDAFGHPDTDIQERALNLAAAHLTDDPALRAALADQAPLLSPAHRGRAAELFGASATGAEDTEPYREILPPPPLPVPVAPAPETVAETVELVAALVNSRTVNLDEFERALDGLVRHSHRDRAALAEALGPALAGRWWLDPEDSRYYTTSVQLPGLEQVAAAVLGARPAREVHPPHVSRRSDCHHTGLRLAHHARLTEAARRITDRPLPFLLATPTAQTGSLDPEVLVARLAEYHRLGESPAPADFAQALLRVRRDPAAVPGAAALGTPEGDRLAAWLGGGGEGAPVTRRVAPAMGYRYTEEPERIVLDTGARPEVLRDFPNPFRELARPRDAGGRCWDSGDDLALIAVLPEDRETLSAWWLPALTACAVHGGRGGVAVLPRLAAAGGPAGPALHLVIAVGLGARHPEDRLTAVDALLTLAARGELDGVRLGTDLAELLGLGTVKSNRLADSLRTAAATGAHATTWAVLAAALPALLTGTGTGTGVGTGELLALAADCVEQSGAASPEPAGLAVAAAGTGRSRLVTQSARLHEALRRNRRAADARAVPRP
;
A
#
# COMPACT_ATOMS: atom_id res chain seq x y z
N MET A 1 -0.67 49.54 39.19
CA MET A 1 -0.80 48.06 39.30
C MET A 1 -1.48 47.40 38.10
N ASN A 2 -1.88 48.12 37.05
CA ASN A 2 -2.37 47.54 35.77
C ASN A 2 -1.26 47.16 34.78
N THR A 3 -0.08 47.76 34.90
CA THR A 3 0.98 47.69 33.88
C THR A 3 1.40 46.25 33.55
N THR A 4 1.65 45.41 34.55
CA THR A 4 2.12 44.03 34.32
C THR A 4 1.07 43.10 33.68
N HIS A 5 -0.23 43.39 33.83
CA HIS A 5 -1.31 42.62 33.19
C HIS A 5 -1.43 43.00 31.72
N ASP A 6 -1.38 44.29 31.42
CA ASP A 6 -1.44 44.84 30.06
C ASP A 6 -0.16 44.47 29.27
N ASP A 7 1.00 44.51 29.91
CA ASP A 7 2.30 44.13 29.32
C ASP A 7 2.34 42.65 28.91
N LEU A 8 1.70 41.76 29.69
CA LEU A 8 1.65 40.34 29.38
C LEU A 8 0.68 40.02 28.24
N LEU A 9 -0.52 40.61 28.24
CA LEU A 9 -1.43 40.49 27.10
C LEU A 9 -0.83 41.10 25.83
N ALA A 10 -0.06 42.19 25.94
CA ALA A 10 0.72 42.73 24.83
C ALA A 10 1.79 41.75 24.36
N ALA A 11 2.57 41.15 25.27
CA ALA A 11 3.57 40.13 24.91
C ALA A 11 2.93 38.91 24.23
N VAL A 12 1.74 38.48 24.66
CA VAL A 12 0.98 37.41 24.00
C VAL A 12 0.49 37.82 22.62
N ARG A 13 -0.05 39.04 22.46
CA ARG A 13 -0.49 39.61 21.17
C ARG A 13 0.65 39.77 20.17
N GLU A 14 1.85 40.07 20.65
CA GLU A 14 3.04 40.23 19.82
C GLU A 14 3.84 38.93 19.63
N GLY A 15 3.37 37.80 20.19
CA GLY A 15 4.04 36.49 20.05
C GLY A 15 5.38 36.36 20.78
N ARG A 16 5.69 37.26 21.72
CA ARG A 16 6.95 37.32 22.49
C ARG A 16 7.00 36.22 23.57
N THR A 17 7.04 34.97 23.11
CA THR A 17 6.91 33.77 23.96
C THR A 17 8.04 33.66 25.00
N ALA A 18 9.25 34.10 24.65
CA ALA A 18 10.42 34.04 25.53
C ALA A 18 10.36 35.01 26.74
N GLU A 19 9.53 36.06 26.68
CA GLU A 19 9.38 37.04 27.77
C GLU A 19 8.37 36.58 28.83
N LEU A 20 7.53 35.59 28.51
CA LEU A 20 6.41 35.18 29.35
C LEU A 20 6.82 34.60 30.71
N PRO A 21 7.89 33.79 30.87
CA PRO A 21 8.29 33.33 32.18
C PRO A 21 8.60 34.47 33.16
N ALA A 22 9.34 35.48 32.71
CA ALA A 22 9.69 36.64 33.51
C ALA A 22 8.47 37.50 33.88
N LEU A 23 7.50 37.62 32.98
CA LEU A 23 6.26 38.37 33.20
C LEU A 23 5.26 37.63 34.12
N LEU A 24 5.25 36.29 34.07
CA LEU A 24 4.35 35.46 34.90
C LEU A 24 4.87 35.22 36.32
N GLY A 25 6.18 35.14 36.51
CA GLY A 25 6.83 34.83 37.79
C GLY A 25 6.31 35.66 38.97
N PRO A 26 6.28 37.00 38.89
CA PRO A 26 5.84 37.88 39.98
C PRO A 26 4.33 37.89 40.28
N LEU A 27 3.50 37.18 39.50
CA LEU A 27 2.04 37.24 39.63
C LEU A 27 1.49 36.24 40.65
N ASP A 28 0.70 36.77 41.60
CA ASP A 28 -0.07 35.97 42.55
C ASP A 28 -1.25 35.20 41.89
N ARG A 29 -1.90 34.34 42.67
CA ARG A 29 -2.98 33.46 42.20
C ARG A 29 -4.18 34.23 41.65
N ASP A 30 -4.55 35.35 42.27
CA ASP A 30 -5.72 36.13 41.88
C ASP A 30 -5.45 36.91 40.58
N ARG A 31 -4.24 37.43 40.41
CA ARG A 31 -3.79 38.06 39.16
C ARG A 31 -3.70 37.07 38.01
N ARG A 32 -3.17 35.87 38.22
CA ARG A 32 -3.16 34.80 37.21
C ARG A 32 -4.58 34.38 36.81
N LYS A 33 -5.52 34.36 37.76
CA LYS A 33 -6.94 34.07 37.48
C LYS A 33 -7.61 35.18 36.66
N ALA A 34 -7.35 36.44 36.97
CA ALA A 34 -7.83 37.58 36.19
C ALA A 34 -7.26 37.56 34.76
N LEU A 35 -5.97 37.26 34.61
CA LEU A 35 -5.30 37.12 33.32
C LEU A 35 -5.84 35.95 32.49
N LEU A 36 -6.13 34.81 33.14
CA LEU A 36 -6.72 33.65 32.45
C LEU A 36 -8.06 33.97 31.80
N ALA A 37 -8.86 34.88 32.39
CA ALA A 37 -10.12 35.31 31.77
C ALA A 37 -9.85 36.03 30.44
N GLY A 38 -8.92 36.98 30.43
CA GLY A 38 -8.49 37.69 29.21
C GLY A 38 -7.83 36.77 28.18
N LEU A 39 -7.04 35.78 28.60
CA LEU A 39 -6.45 34.79 27.69
C LEU A 39 -7.51 33.85 27.09
N LYS A 40 -8.55 33.49 27.84
CA LYS A 40 -9.69 32.70 27.34
C LYS A 40 -10.54 33.49 26.38
N GLU A 41 -10.78 34.76 26.67
CA GLU A 41 -11.46 35.69 25.77
C GLU A 41 -10.66 35.83 24.48
N LEU A 42 -9.36 36.11 24.57
CA LEU A 42 -8.47 36.18 23.42
C LEU A 42 -8.43 34.87 22.60
N ARG A 43 -8.37 33.71 23.27
CA ARG A 43 -8.48 32.41 22.61
C ARG A 43 -9.84 32.22 21.95
N GLY A 44 -10.91 32.66 22.62
CA GLY A 44 -12.28 32.63 22.11
C GLY A 44 -12.44 33.52 20.88
N GLU A 45 -11.87 34.72 20.90
CA GLU A 45 -11.78 35.65 19.77
C GLU A 45 -11.01 35.02 18.62
N LEU A 46 -9.81 34.49 18.86
CA LEU A 46 -8.99 33.84 17.82
C LEU A 46 -9.67 32.59 17.25
N ARG A 47 -10.46 31.87 18.07
CA ARG A 47 -11.23 30.70 17.64
C ARG A 47 -12.49 31.08 16.87
N ALA A 48 -13.20 32.12 17.32
CA ALA A 48 -14.41 32.63 16.68
C ALA A 48 -14.09 33.35 15.36
N ALA A 49 -12.93 34.02 15.30
CA ALA A 49 -12.37 34.57 14.07
C ALA A 49 -11.97 33.47 13.07
N GLY A 50 -11.87 32.21 13.50
CA GLY A 50 -11.59 31.07 12.63
C GLY A 50 -10.22 31.20 11.96
N TRP A 51 -10.23 31.39 10.65
CA TRP A 51 -9.01 31.68 9.87
C TRP A 51 -8.93 33.12 9.38
N ALA A 52 -9.81 34.04 9.79
CA ALA A 52 -9.74 35.45 9.41
C ALA A 52 -8.65 36.25 10.17
N ARG A 53 -8.01 35.63 11.17
CA ARG A 53 -6.89 36.18 11.96
C ARG A 53 -5.82 35.11 12.14
N TRP A 54 -5.53 34.29 11.11
CA TRP A 54 -4.69 33.11 11.33
C TRP A 54 -3.20 33.45 11.48
N GLN A 55 -2.71 34.52 10.87
CA GLN A 55 -1.38 35.09 11.14
C GLN A 55 -1.23 35.50 12.60
N GLU A 56 -2.21 36.27 13.13
CA GLU A 56 -2.24 36.66 14.54
C GLU A 56 -2.33 35.41 15.41
N ARG A 57 -3.17 34.44 15.05
CA ARG A 57 -3.24 33.16 15.76
C ARG A 57 -1.91 32.40 15.72
N ASP A 58 -1.19 32.32 14.60
CA ASP A 58 0.07 31.56 14.48
C ASP A 58 1.23 32.26 15.20
N LEU A 59 1.25 33.60 15.21
CA LEU A 59 2.15 34.43 16.01
C LEU A 59 1.86 34.29 17.51
N MET A 60 0.59 34.39 17.89
CA MET A 60 0.16 34.46 19.29
C MET A 60 0.04 33.07 19.93
N ASN A 61 -0.24 32.02 19.17
CA ASN A 61 -0.51 30.68 19.70
C ASN A 61 0.59 30.12 20.61
N PRO A 62 1.89 30.20 20.27
CA PRO A 62 2.95 29.75 21.17
C PRO A 62 2.94 30.51 22.50
N ALA A 63 2.78 31.84 22.44
CA ALA A 63 2.72 32.70 23.61
C ALA A 63 1.44 32.47 24.43
N LEU A 64 0.30 32.32 23.77
CA LEU A 64 -1.00 32.03 24.36
C LEU A 64 -1.06 30.63 24.98
N LEU A 65 -0.37 29.66 24.38
CA LEU A 65 -0.21 28.31 24.91
C LEU A 65 0.58 28.33 26.23
N VAL A 66 1.73 29.01 26.25
CA VAL A 66 2.60 29.14 27.44
C VAL A 66 1.91 29.97 28.53
N ALA A 67 1.35 31.14 28.18
CA ALA A 67 0.68 32.01 29.13
C ALA A 67 -0.58 31.36 29.73
N GLY A 68 -1.40 30.70 28.90
CA GLY A 68 -2.58 30.00 29.38
C GLY A 68 -2.23 28.82 30.29
N ALA A 69 -1.22 28.02 29.94
CA ALA A 69 -0.71 26.95 30.80
C ALA A 69 -0.26 27.49 32.16
N GLY A 70 0.46 28.61 32.18
CA GLY A 70 0.91 29.28 33.40
C GLY A 70 -0.18 29.91 34.26
N CYS A 71 -1.34 30.22 33.70
CA CYS A 71 -2.44 30.87 34.42
C CYS A 71 -3.51 29.89 34.91
N HIS A 72 -3.61 28.69 34.32
CA HIS A 72 -4.52 27.66 34.78
C HIS A 72 -4.19 27.19 36.21
N THR A 73 -5.20 27.13 37.08
CA THR A 73 -5.06 26.71 38.49
C THR A 73 -5.28 25.21 38.70
N GLY A 74 -5.95 24.52 37.77
CA GLY A 74 -6.20 23.08 37.83
C GLY A 74 -5.48 22.33 36.70
N ALA A 75 -4.84 21.21 37.03
CA ALA A 75 -4.07 20.41 36.09
C ALA A 75 -4.93 19.83 34.95
N ALA A 76 -6.18 19.46 35.22
CA ALA A 76 -7.14 19.06 34.18
C ALA A 76 -7.37 20.14 33.12
N ALA A 77 -7.55 21.39 33.56
CA ALA A 77 -7.78 22.51 32.65
C ALA A 77 -6.50 22.88 31.88
N ALA A 78 -5.34 22.82 32.54
CA ALA A 78 -4.04 23.02 31.90
C ALA A 78 -3.75 21.94 30.83
N ALA A 79 -4.03 20.67 31.12
CA ALA A 79 -3.88 19.57 30.16
C ALA A 79 -4.83 19.72 28.96
N ALA A 80 -6.07 20.15 29.20
CA ALA A 80 -7.04 20.44 28.15
C ALA A 80 -6.57 21.61 27.27
N TRP A 81 -5.97 22.65 27.87
CA TRP A 81 -5.38 23.79 27.18
C TRP A 81 -4.19 23.39 26.32
N LEU A 82 -3.18 22.76 26.92
CA LEU A 82 -1.94 22.35 26.25
C LEU A 82 -2.19 21.39 25.09
N GLY A 83 -3.16 20.49 25.22
CA GLY A 83 -3.50 19.56 24.15
C GLY A 83 -4.53 20.08 23.14
N ALA A 84 -4.91 21.36 23.20
CA ALA A 84 -5.95 21.87 22.31
C ALA A 84 -5.45 22.05 20.87
N ARG A 85 -6.15 21.45 19.91
CA ARG A 85 -5.73 21.41 18.49
C ARG A 85 -5.60 22.79 17.86
N ASP A 86 -6.40 23.75 18.30
CA ASP A 86 -6.39 25.15 17.86
C ASP A 86 -5.08 25.89 18.20
N LEU A 87 -4.44 25.53 19.32
CA LEU A 87 -3.19 26.13 19.80
C LEU A 87 -1.92 25.44 19.27
N ARG A 88 -2.02 24.16 18.87
CA ARG A 88 -0.86 23.29 18.56
C ARG A 88 -0.49 23.17 17.09
N SER A 89 -1.17 23.88 16.18
CA SER A 89 -1.07 23.74 14.71
C SER A 89 0.34 23.32 14.20
N TRP A 90 0.55 22.02 13.99
CA TRP A 90 1.77 21.38 13.48
C TRP A 90 3.10 21.65 14.23
N ARG A 91 3.07 22.13 15.48
CA ARG A 91 4.26 22.50 16.27
C ARG A 91 4.44 21.63 17.52
N GLN A 92 5.69 21.34 17.88
CA GLN A 92 6.04 20.73 19.17
C GLN A 92 5.85 21.73 20.32
N LEU A 93 5.67 21.22 21.54
CA LEU A 93 5.54 22.08 22.72
C LEU A 93 6.87 22.77 23.05
N PRO A 94 6.87 24.07 23.40
CA PRO A 94 8.06 24.77 23.87
C PRO A 94 8.37 24.35 25.32
N THR A 95 8.98 23.17 25.47
CA THR A 95 9.17 22.48 26.76
C THR A 95 9.87 23.37 27.79
N ASP A 96 10.98 24.02 27.42
CA ASP A 96 11.77 24.83 28.36
C ASP A 96 10.95 26.00 28.94
N LEU A 97 10.25 26.75 28.08
CA LEU A 97 9.41 27.88 28.49
C LEU A 97 8.19 27.43 29.32
N LEU A 98 7.65 26.24 29.04
CA LEU A 98 6.57 25.67 29.86
C LEU A 98 7.08 25.26 31.24
N LEU A 99 8.29 24.70 31.33
CA LEU A 99 8.89 24.36 32.61
C LEU A 99 9.17 25.61 33.45
N ASP A 100 9.74 26.66 32.86
CA ASP A 100 10.00 27.91 33.57
C ASP A 100 8.73 28.52 34.18
N VAL A 101 7.59 28.36 33.51
CA VAL A 101 6.30 28.91 33.94
C VAL A 101 5.56 28.01 34.94
N LEU A 102 5.83 26.69 34.91
CA LEU A 102 5.13 25.68 35.70
C LEU A 102 5.93 25.18 36.91
N ALA A 103 7.26 25.37 36.95
CA ALA A 103 8.13 24.77 37.97
C ALA A 103 7.74 25.11 39.42
N ASP A 104 7.20 26.30 39.68
CA ASP A 104 6.77 26.74 41.02
C ASP A 104 5.42 26.15 41.49
N ARG A 105 4.79 25.28 40.68
CA ARG A 105 3.52 24.66 41.04
C ARG A 105 3.73 23.52 42.04
N ASP A 106 2.68 23.25 42.81
CA ASP A 106 2.65 22.14 43.77
C ASP A 106 3.00 20.81 43.06
N PRO A 107 3.88 19.96 43.63
CA PRO A 107 4.29 18.70 43.02
C PRO A 107 3.13 17.77 42.63
N LYS A 108 2.06 17.71 43.44
CA LYS A 108 0.88 16.88 43.11
C LYS A 108 0.15 17.41 41.87
N TRP A 109 0.13 18.72 41.68
CA TRP A 109 -0.44 19.36 40.50
C TRP A 109 0.36 19.04 39.24
N LEU A 110 1.69 19.12 39.32
CA LEU A 110 2.60 18.79 38.22
C LEU A 110 2.46 17.32 37.80
N GLY A 111 2.35 16.42 38.79
CA GLY A 111 2.11 14.99 38.55
C GLY A 111 0.77 14.71 37.87
N ASP A 112 -0.32 15.33 38.30
CA ASP A 112 -1.64 15.19 37.64
C ASP A 112 -1.61 15.73 36.20
N LEU A 113 -0.91 16.84 35.94
CA LEU A 113 -0.75 17.38 34.59
C LEU A 113 -0.01 16.39 33.68
N ALA A 114 1.11 15.84 34.15
CA ALA A 114 1.92 14.88 33.38
C ALA A 114 1.11 13.63 32.99
N HIS A 115 0.37 13.04 33.93
CA HIS A 115 -0.46 11.85 33.67
C HIS A 115 -1.61 12.14 32.69
N ARG A 116 -2.20 13.34 32.74
CA ARG A 116 -3.24 13.73 31.79
C ARG A 116 -2.72 14.00 30.39
N LEU A 117 -1.50 14.53 30.25
CA LEU A 117 -0.85 14.66 28.95
C LEU A 117 -0.50 13.27 28.37
N ALA A 118 0.01 12.37 29.21
CA ALA A 118 0.31 10.99 28.83
C ALA A 118 -0.93 10.20 28.38
N ALA A 119 -2.09 10.41 29.01
CA ALA A 119 -3.35 9.77 28.63
C ALA A 119 -3.85 10.13 27.22
N ARG A 120 -3.24 11.11 26.53
CA ARG A 120 -3.62 11.56 25.19
C ARG A 120 -2.83 10.83 24.12
N SER A 121 -3.36 9.71 23.64
CA SER A 121 -2.72 8.86 22.62
C SER A 121 -2.24 9.61 21.37
N ALA A 122 -2.97 10.64 20.94
CA ALA A 122 -2.62 11.40 19.73
C ALA A 122 -1.35 12.28 19.86
N THR A 123 -0.92 12.64 21.07
CA THR A 123 0.19 13.59 21.27
C THR A 123 1.23 13.17 22.30
N ALA A 124 0.96 12.14 23.11
CA ALA A 124 1.83 11.71 24.19
C ALA A 124 3.28 11.39 23.77
N GLU A 125 3.49 10.82 22.56
CA GLU A 125 4.83 10.60 21.98
C GLU A 125 5.61 11.91 21.82
N GLN A 126 4.96 12.92 21.24
CA GLN A 126 5.57 14.23 20.99
C GLN A 126 5.75 15.05 22.27
N ASP A 127 4.87 14.84 23.25
CA ASP A 127 4.85 15.54 24.54
C ASP A 127 5.80 14.95 25.57
N TYR A 128 6.47 13.84 25.24
CA TYR A 128 7.28 13.06 26.16
C TYR A 128 8.31 13.89 26.95
N ALA A 129 9.02 14.81 26.27
CA ALA A 129 10.03 15.64 26.92
C ALA A 129 9.44 16.49 28.07
N LEU A 130 8.27 17.10 27.85
CA LEU A 130 7.57 17.86 28.88
C LEU A 130 7.02 16.93 29.97
N ILE A 131 6.41 15.80 29.60
CA ILE A 131 5.88 14.81 30.55
C ILE A 131 7.00 14.34 31.50
N SER A 132 8.15 13.94 30.95
CA SER A 132 9.29 13.45 31.73
C SER A 132 9.83 14.53 32.69
N ALA A 133 9.91 15.79 32.24
CA ALA A 133 10.40 16.87 33.09
C ALA A 133 9.41 17.23 34.22
N LEU A 134 8.10 17.23 33.93
CA LEU A 134 7.06 17.44 34.94
C LEU A 134 7.04 16.31 35.98
N VAL A 135 7.19 15.05 35.56
CA VAL A 135 7.28 13.89 36.46
C VAL A 135 8.49 14.01 37.39
N ARG A 136 9.65 14.45 36.86
CA ARG A 136 10.87 14.67 37.65
C ARG A 136 10.69 15.76 38.71
N LEU A 137 10.08 16.89 38.34
CA LEU A 137 9.78 17.98 39.30
C LEU A 137 8.72 17.58 40.33
N ALA A 138 7.73 16.78 39.93
CA ALA A 138 6.66 16.29 40.80
C ALA A 138 7.12 15.18 41.76
N GLY A 139 8.19 14.46 41.44
CA GLY A 139 8.62 13.26 42.18
C GLY A 139 7.59 12.11 42.13
N CYS A 140 6.76 12.04 41.08
CA CYS A 140 5.74 11.01 40.93
C CYS A 140 6.20 9.86 40.01
N PRO A 141 5.48 8.73 39.96
CA PRO A 141 5.75 7.67 38.98
C PRO A 141 5.59 8.14 37.53
N MET A 142 6.34 7.54 36.62
CA MET A 142 6.26 7.84 35.18
C MET A 142 5.04 7.16 34.54
N PRO A 143 4.23 7.88 33.73
CA PRO A 143 3.15 7.26 32.97
C PRO A 143 3.65 6.23 31.94
N THR A 144 2.99 5.07 31.89
CA THR A 144 3.39 3.90 31.07
C THR A 144 2.53 3.69 29.82
N THR A 145 1.83 4.74 29.38
CA THR A 145 1.02 4.73 28.15
C THR A 145 1.87 4.54 26.90
N ASP A 146 1.33 3.89 25.86
CA ASP A 146 2.06 3.57 24.62
C ASP A 146 2.78 4.77 23.99
N GLY A 147 2.15 5.96 23.95
CA GLY A 147 2.80 7.17 23.45
C GLY A 147 4.01 7.59 24.27
N CYS A 148 3.96 7.47 25.60
CA CYS A 148 5.11 7.74 26.47
C CYS A 148 6.24 6.72 26.26
N VAL A 149 5.91 5.45 26.01
CA VAL A 149 6.90 4.41 25.72
C VAL A 149 7.62 4.69 24.41
N GLU A 150 6.89 5.08 23.35
CA GLU A 150 7.48 5.46 22.05
C GLU A 150 8.36 6.71 22.19
N GLY A 151 7.86 7.75 22.85
CA GLY A 151 8.61 8.99 23.09
C GLY A 151 9.88 8.78 23.92
N TRP A 152 9.80 7.95 24.97
CA TRP A 152 10.95 7.54 25.78
C TRP A 152 11.99 6.79 24.96
N ALA A 153 11.57 5.76 24.21
CA ALA A 153 12.48 4.95 23.42
C ALA A 153 13.19 5.79 22.35
N ALA A 154 12.49 6.75 21.73
CA ALA A 154 13.10 7.71 20.81
C ALA A 154 14.12 8.63 21.51
N ALA A 155 13.77 9.19 22.68
CA ALA A 155 14.62 10.10 23.43
C ALA A 155 15.91 9.42 23.93
N VAL A 156 15.80 8.23 24.52
CA VAL A 156 16.96 7.49 25.04
C VAL A 156 17.88 7.04 23.90
N GLY A 157 17.31 6.72 22.73
CA GLY A 157 18.08 6.38 21.54
C GLY A 157 18.77 7.59 20.87
N ALA A 158 18.41 8.82 21.23
CA ALA A 158 18.96 10.05 20.67
C ALA A 158 19.99 10.75 21.56
N SER A 159 20.26 10.23 22.78
CA SER A 159 21.15 10.84 23.78
C SER A 159 22.62 10.95 23.36
N GLY A 160 23.05 10.20 22.34
CA GLY A 160 24.45 10.10 21.92
C GLY A 160 25.34 9.27 22.86
N THR A 161 24.83 8.83 24.00
CA THR A 161 25.50 7.90 24.92
C THR A 161 25.24 6.45 24.51
N PRO A 162 26.12 5.50 24.89
CA PRO A 162 25.84 4.08 24.70
C PRO A 162 24.51 3.70 25.34
N LEU A 163 23.62 3.07 24.56
CA LEU A 163 22.23 2.80 24.97
C LEU A 163 22.14 2.02 26.30
N ALA A 164 23.00 1.03 26.53
CA ALA A 164 23.03 0.29 27.78
C ALA A 164 23.35 1.20 28.99
N THR A 165 24.29 2.13 28.84
CA THR A 165 24.62 3.12 29.89
C THR A 165 23.44 4.06 30.12
N ALA A 166 22.84 4.58 29.04
CA ALA A 166 21.67 5.46 29.13
C ALA A 166 20.51 4.80 29.86
N LEU A 167 20.23 3.52 29.58
CA LEU A 167 19.17 2.76 30.23
C LEU A 167 19.47 2.43 31.71
N ARG A 168 20.74 2.23 32.08
CA ARG A 168 21.12 2.03 33.50
C ARG A 168 20.96 3.29 34.33
N GLU A 169 21.25 4.44 33.74
CA GLU A 169 21.16 5.75 34.39
C GLU A 169 19.72 6.31 34.37
N ASP A 170 18.83 5.75 33.54
CA ASP A 170 17.45 6.19 33.41
C ASP A 170 16.58 5.66 34.57
N PRO A 171 16.00 6.54 35.41
CA PRO A 171 15.20 6.13 36.56
C PRO A 171 13.86 5.47 36.20
N TYR A 172 13.46 5.52 34.93
CA TYR A 172 12.19 4.98 34.43
C TYR A 172 12.36 3.67 33.65
N ALA A 173 13.59 3.21 33.43
CA ALA A 173 13.87 2.02 32.63
C ALA A 173 13.14 0.77 33.17
N THR A 174 13.17 0.52 34.48
CA THR A 174 12.50 -0.64 35.09
C THR A 174 10.98 -0.64 34.84
N ALA A 175 10.35 0.53 34.75
CA ALA A 175 8.91 0.64 34.49
C ALA A 175 8.56 0.61 32.99
N LEU A 176 9.41 1.17 32.13
CA LEU A 176 9.12 1.33 30.69
C LEU A 176 9.65 0.19 29.82
N VAL A 177 10.71 -0.51 30.23
CA VAL A 177 11.26 -1.65 29.46
C VAL A 177 10.22 -2.76 29.26
N PRO A 178 9.47 -3.24 30.28
CA PRO A 178 8.44 -4.26 30.07
C PRO A 178 7.37 -3.80 29.06
N ARG A 179 7.06 -2.51 29.06
CA ARG A 179 6.02 -1.93 28.18
C ARG A 179 6.41 -1.94 26.71
N LEU A 180 7.70 -1.98 26.36
CA LEU A 180 8.18 -2.15 24.98
C LEU A 180 7.59 -3.39 24.27
N PHE A 181 7.20 -4.38 25.07
CA PHE A 181 6.67 -5.66 24.62
C PHE A 181 5.15 -5.74 24.72
N GLU A 182 4.48 -4.74 25.29
CA GLU A 182 3.05 -4.77 25.64
C GLU A 182 2.22 -3.71 24.91
N THR A 183 2.85 -2.77 24.19
CA THR A 183 2.18 -1.75 23.37
C THR A 183 1.22 -2.36 22.33
N ALA A 184 0.20 -1.63 21.89
CA ALA A 184 -0.71 -2.12 20.85
C ALA A 184 0.05 -2.38 19.53
N GLU A 185 0.89 -1.43 19.12
CA GLU A 185 1.75 -1.53 17.93
C GLU A 185 3.23 -1.71 18.33
N PRO A 186 4.06 -2.40 17.51
CA PRO A 186 5.50 -2.48 17.71
C PRO A 186 6.16 -1.10 17.77
N VAL A 187 7.02 -0.88 18.77
CA VAL A 187 7.70 0.40 19.00
C VAL A 187 8.64 0.73 17.85
N ARG A 188 8.46 1.89 17.19
CA ARG A 188 9.20 2.23 15.95
C ARG A 188 10.68 2.52 16.23
N ALA A 189 10.98 3.10 17.39
CA ALA A 189 12.36 3.40 17.79
C ALA A 189 13.29 2.16 17.82
N LEU A 190 12.75 0.95 18.00
CA LEU A 190 13.52 -0.30 18.02
C LEU A 190 14.00 -0.71 16.63
N ALA A 191 13.26 -0.36 15.57
CA ALA A 191 13.56 -0.78 14.20
C ALA A 191 14.88 -0.20 13.66
N GLY A 192 15.22 1.04 14.04
CA GLY A 192 16.42 1.74 13.59
C GLY A 192 17.73 1.27 14.25
N ARG A 193 17.66 0.52 15.36
CA ARG A 193 18.81 0.07 16.17
C ARG A 193 18.64 -1.38 16.63
N CYS A 194 18.64 -2.32 15.68
CA CYS A 194 18.24 -3.72 15.91
C CYS A 194 19.33 -4.78 15.65
N ASP A 195 20.59 -4.37 15.41
CA ASP A 195 21.71 -5.33 15.32
C ASP A 195 22.00 -5.94 16.70
N PRO A 196 21.97 -7.29 16.84
CA PRO A 196 22.21 -7.96 18.12
C PRO A 196 23.65 -7.84 18.63
N ASP A 197 24.62 -7.66 17.75
CA ASP A 197 26.04 -7.65 18.11
C ASP A 197 26.57 -6.22 18.31
N HIS A 198 25.77 -5.20 18.02
CA HIS A 198 26.17 -3.81 18.14
C HIS A 198 25.87 -3.26 19.55
N PRO A 199 26.87 -2.80 20.31
CA PRO A 199 26.74 -2.44 21.73
C PRO A 199 25.84 -1.22 22.01
N HIS A 200 25.52 -0.44 20.97
CA HIS A 200 24.62 0.72 21.06
C HIS A 200 23.19 0.46 20.57
N HIS A 201 22.84 -0.81 20.32
CA HIS A 201 21.53 -1.20 19.84
C HIS A 201 20.69 -1.87 20.93
N TRP A 202 19.36 -1.84 20.74
CA TRP A 202 18.39 -2.31 21.73
C TRP A 202 18.62 -3.75 22.20
N PRO A 203 18.90 -4.72 21.31
CA PRO A 203 19.12 -6.09 21.75
C PRO A 203 20.30 -6.27 22.71
N ALA A 204 21.47 -5.73 22.35
CA ALA A 204 22.66 -5.84 23.19
C ALA A 204 22.49 -5.09 24.51
N ALA A 205 21.82 -3.93 24.47
CA ALA A 205 21.55 -3.15 25.68
C ALA A 205 20.58 -3.88 26.63
N LEU A 206 19.48 -4.43 26.13
CA LEU A 206 18.53 -5.18 26.96
C LEU A 206 19.12 -6.48 27.50
N ALA A 207 19.98 -7.15 26.73
CA ALA A 207 20.71 -8.33 27.22
C ALA A 207 21.67 -7.96 28.37
N ALA A 208 22.44 -6.88 28.23
CA ALA A 208 23.32 -6.39 29.29
C ALA A 208 22.54 -5.98 30.56
N LEU A 209 21.38 -5.33 30.41
CA LEU A 209 20.52 -4.99 31.56
C LEU A 209 19.99 -6.23 32.29
N ALA A 210 19.72 -7.32 31.57
CA ALA A 210 19.29 -8.58 32.16
C ALA A 210 20.43 -9.31 32.87
N GLU A 211 21.64 -9.30 32.29
CA GLU A 211 22.85 -9.87 32.91
C GLU A 211 23.22 -9.15 34.21
N ASP A 212 23.08 -7.82 34.22
CA ASP A 212 23.35 -6.98 35.40
C ASP A 212 22.22 -7.04 36.46
N GLY A 213 21.10 -7.71 36.16
CA GLY A 213 19.95 -7.82 37.07
C GLY A 213 19.09 -6.56 37.19
N HIS A 214 19.27 -5.57 36.31
CA HIS A 214 18.45 -4.35 36.28
C HIS A 214 17.03 -4.59 35.72
N VAL A 215 16.86 -5.61 34.89
CA VAL A 215 15.58 -6.07 34.36
C VAL A 215 15.49 -7.58 34.50
N ASP A 216 14.32 -8.10 34.87
CA ASP A 216 14.12 -9.55 34.96
C ASP A 216 14.27 -10.22 33.58
N ARG A 217 15.17 -11.20 33.51
CA ARG A 217 15.46 -11.97 32.31
C ARG A 217 14.24 -12.77 31.85
N ALA A 218 13.49 -13.37 32.78
CA ALA A 218 12.31 -14.15 32.43
C ALA A 218 11.23 -13.25 31.81
N ALA A 219 10.98 -12.08 32.40
CA ALA A 219 10.07 -11.08 31.84
C ALA A 219 10.45 -10.60 30.43
N LEU A 220 11.75 -10.45 30.12
CA LEU A 220 12.19 -10.08 28.76
C LEU A 220 11.92 -11.20 27.75
N LEU A 221 12.17 -12.45 28.13
CA LEU A 221 11.89 -13.62 27.28
C LEU A 221 10.38 -13.75 27.02
N ASP A 222 9.57 -13.64 28.06
CA ASP A 222 8.10 -13.70 27.97
C ASP A 222 7.55 -12.54 27.13
N GLY A 223 8.07 -11.33 27.36
CA GLY A 223 7.69 -10.14 26.60
C GLY A 223 8.01 -10.28 25.11
N CYS A 224 9.22 -10.75 24.76
CA CYS A 224 9.60 -10.98 23.36
C CYS A 224 8.69 -12.01 22.71
N THR A 225 8.47 -13.15 23.35
CA THR A 225 7.65 -14.25 22.82
C THR A 225 6.20 -13.81 22.66
N ALA A 226 5.61 -13.17 23.67
CA ALA A 226 4.25 -12.62 23.60
C ALA A 226 4.12 -11.56 22.50
N ARG A 227 5.16 -10.75 22.26
CA ARG A 227 5.16 -9.77 21.16
C ARG A 227 5.19 -10.43 19.79
N LEU A 228 6.00 -11.48 19.62
CA LEU A 228 6.04 -12.25 18.38
C LEU A 228 4.69 -12.94 18.11
N LEU A 229 4.03 -13.46 19.15
CA LEU A 229 2.71 -14.11 19.05
C LEU A 229 1.60 -13.13 18.66
N ARG A 230 1.63 -11.88 19.15
CA ARG A 230 0.67 -10.84 18.73
C ARG A 230 0.79 -10.48 17.24
N GLY A 231 1.90 -10.84 16.59
CA GLY A 231 2.11 -10.60 15.17
C GLY A 231 2.48 -9.15 14.84
N GLY A 232 2.66 -8.88 13.55
CA GLY A 232 3.14 -7.61 13.02
C GLY A 232 3.90 -7.79 11.71
N LYS A 233 4.30 -6.69 11.07
CA LYS A 233 5.08 -6.79 9.83
C LYS A 233 6.48 -7.35 10.14
N PRO A 234 7.10 -8.16 9.26
CA PRO A 234 8.43 -8.74 9.54
C PRO A 234 9.51 -7.73 9.95
N ALA A 235 9.51 -6.54 9.35
CA ALA A 235 10.45 -5.48 9.71
C ALA A 235 10.24 -4.92 11.13
N GLN A 236 9.00 -4.93 11.62
CA GLN A 236 8.64 -4.50 12.97
C GLN A 236 8.93 -5.59 14.02
N LEU A 237 8.88 -6.87 13.65
CA LEU A 237 9.16 -7.99 14.55
C LEU A 237 10.66 -8.28 14.70
N LYS A 238 11.46 -7.92 13.69
CA LYS A 238 12.91 -8.14 13.66
C LYS A 238 13.65 -7.70 14.95
N PRO A 239 13.38 -6.53 15.56
CA PRO A 239 14.07 -6.13 16.78
C PRO A 239 13.83 -7.09 17.95
N TYR A 240 12.61 -7.62 18.10
CA TYR A 240 12.27 -8.56 19.17
C TYR A 240 12.95 -9.92 18.99
N GLN A 241 13.08 -10.39 17.74
CA GLN A 241 13.89 -11.58 17.43
C GLN A 241 15.36 -11.35 17.77
N ALA A 242 15.88 -10.16 17.49
CA ALA A 242 17.27 -9.81 17.79
C ALA A 242 17.51 -9.74 19.31
N VAL A 243 16.54 -9.26 20.10
CA VAL A 243 16.61 -9.30 21.58
C VAL A 243 16.71 -10.74 22.07
N LEU A 244 15.86 -11.65 21.57
CA LEU A 244 15.96 -13.08 21.91
C LEU A 244 17.33 -13.67 21.53
N GLN A 245 17.86 -13.32 20.35
CA GLN A 245 19.19 -13.75 19.94
C GLN A 245 20.29 -13.23 20.88
N GLY A 246 20.18 -11.97 21.32
CA GLY A 246 21.10 -11.36 22.27
C GLY A 246 21.03 -12.00 23.66
N LEU A 247 19.82 -12.35 24.14
CA LEU A 247 19.61 -12.99 25.44
C LEU A 247 20.14 -14.42 25.51
N ARG A 248 20.28 -15.12 24.36
CA ARG A 248 20.73 -16.52 24.28
C ARG A 248 19.98 -17.43 25.27
N PRO A 249 18.68 -17.69 25.07
CA PRO A 249 17.88 -18.52 25.96
C PRO A 249 18.49 -19.91 26.11
N THR A 250 18.51 -20.43 27.34
CA THR A 250 18.95 -21.80 27.61
C THR A 250 17.89 -22.80 27.17
N GLY A 251 18.28 -24.05 26.93
CA GLY A 251 17.32 -25.11 26.60
C GLY A 251 16.31 -25.44 27.71
N ALA A 252 16.47 -24.92 28.93
CA ALA A 252 15.43 -24.99 29.97
C ALA A 252 14.41 -23.86 29.79
N GLU A 253 14.89 -22.63 29.62
CA GLU A 253 14.06 -21.45 29.34
C GLU A 253 13.25 -21.61 28.04
N GLU A 254 13.84 -22.22 27.00
CA GLU A 254 13.12 -22.54 25.76
C GLU A 254 12.05 -23.62 25.98
N ALA A 255 12.32 -24.63 26.82
CA ALA A 255 11.39 -25.73 27.09
C ALA A 255 10.17 -25.30 27.91
N GLU A 256 10.35 -24.40 28.88
CA GLU A 256 9.26 -23.79 29.65
C GLU A 256 8.25 -23.05 28.74
N ARG A 257 8.71 -22.56 27.58
CA ARG A 257 7.91 -21.81 26.59
C ARG A 257 7.57 -22.64 25.35
N ALA A 258 7.62 -23.98 25.44
CA ALA A 258 7.40 -24.85 24.30
C ALA A 258 6.05 -24.60 23.59
N ALA A 259 4.98 -24.36 24.36
CA ALA A 259 3.66 -24.05 23.80
C ALA A 259 3.66 -22.77 22.96
N ASP A 260 4.34 -21.71 23.43
CA ASP A 260 4.45 -20.46 22.69
C ASP A 260 5.27 -20.63 21.41
N TRP A 261 6.37 -21.38 21.46
CA TRP A 261 7.15 -21.70 20.26
C TRP A 261 6.32 -22.50 19.25
N ILE A 262 5.45 -23.42 19.71
CA ILE A 262 4.55 -24.18 18.84
C ILE A 262 3.51 -23.24 18.20
N ALA A 263 2.92 -22.31 18.95
CA ALA A 263 2.02 -21.33 18.37
C ALA A 263 2.72 -20.43 17.34
N LEU A 264 4.00 -20.07 17.58
CA LEU A 264 4.82 -19.32 16.62
C LEU A 264 5.13 -20.11 15.33
N THR A 265 5.15 -21.45 15.35
CA THR A 265 5.31 -22.21 14.10
C THR A 265 4.05 -22.16 13.24
N ALA A 266 2.86 -21.99 13.80
CA ALA A 266 1.61 -21.93 13.04
C ALA A 266 1.45 -20.61 12.27
N ASP A 267 1.42 -19.48 13.00
CA ASP A 267 0.87 -18.22 12.46
C ASP A 267 1.91 -17.12 12.26
N ALA A 268 3.13 -17.28 12.79
CA ALA A 268 4.13 -16.21 12.69
C ALA A 268 4.67 -16.05 11.25
N PRO A 269 5.18 -14.86 10.88
CA PRO A 269 5.86 -14.67 9.61
C PRO A 269 7.03 -15.65 9.42
N SER A 270 7.30 -16.05 8.17
CA SER A 270 8.26 -17.12 7.83
C SER A 270 9.59 -17.11 8.60
N PRO A 271 10.29 -15.96 8.78
CA PRO A 271 11.54 -15.95 9.54
C PRO A 271 11.36 -16.29 11.03
N VAL A 272 10.24 -15.86 11.64
CA VAL A 272 9.90 -16.13 13.04
C VAL A 272 9.50 -17.59 13.22
N ALA A 273 8.63 -18.10 12.34
CA ALA A 273 8.23 -19.51 12.34
C ALA A 273 9.43 -20.44 12.13
N GLY A 274 10.36 -20.08 11.23
CA GLY A 274 11.58 -20.84 11.02
C GLY A 274 12.53 -20.87 12.21
N GLN A 275 12.61 -19.77 12.98
CA GLN A 275 13.38 -19.72 14.23
C GLN A 275 12.73 -20.59 15.31
N ALA A 276 11.41 -20.46 15.49
CA ALA A 276 10.65 -21.27 16.46
C ALA A 276 10.78 -22.78 16.16
N GLN A 277 10.67 -23.17 14.88
CA GLN A 277 10.89 -24.55 14.44
C GLN A 277 12.29 -25.05 14.79
N GLN A 278 13.33 -24.23 14.59
CA GLN A 278 14.71 -24.60 14.94
C GLN A 278 14.89 -24.79 16.44
N THR A 279 14.31 -23.90 17.25
CA THR A 279 14.32 -24.02 18.72
C THR A 279 13.66 -25.33 19.17
N LEU A 280 12.44 -25.61 18.72
CA LEU A 280 11.72 -26.85 19.05
C LEU A 280 12.44 -28.10 18.53
N ALA A 281 13.06 -28.05 17.35
CA ALA A 281 13.86 -29.15 16.82
C ALA A 281 15.08 -29.47 17.70
N ARG A 282 15.75 -28.44 18.27
CA ARG A 282 16.84 -28.64 19.24
C ARG A 282 16.31 -29.27 20.54
N LEU A 283 15.15 -28.84 21.02
CA LEU A 283 14.51 -29.42 22.21
C LEU A 283 14.12 -30.89 22.01
N ALA A 284 13.54 -31.23 20.86
CA ALA A 284 13.22 -32.61 20.49
C ALA A 284 14.47 -33.49 20.44
N ALA A 285 15.54 -33.02 19.76
CA ALA A 285 16.80 -33.75 19.69
C ALA A 285 17.48 -33.95 21.06
N ALA A 286 17.25 -33.04 22.01
CA ALA A 286 17.71 -33.14 23.39
C ALA A 286 16.78 -33.98 24.30
N GLY A 287 15.71 -34.58 23.76
CA GLY A 287 14.73 -35.35 24.52
C GLY A 287 13.87 -34.52 25.47
N ARG A 288 13.77 -33.21 25.25
CA ARG A 288 13.01 -32.26 26.09
C ARG A 288 11.61 -31.94 25.55
N LEU A 289 11.21 -32.56 24.45
CA LEU A 289 9.88 -32.43 23.84
C LEU A 289 9.22 -33.80 23.75
N THR A 290 7.96 -33.91 24.18
CA THR A 290 7.20 -35.17 24.10
C THR A 290 6.76 -35.45 22.66
N PRO A 291 6.52 -36.72 22.27
CA PRO A 291 5.98 -37.06 20.95
C PRO A 291 4.67 -36.32 20.64
N ARG A 292 3.78 -36.17 21.62
CA ARG A 292 2.55 -35.38 21.51
C ARG A 292 2.79 -33.92 21.13
N LEU A 293 3.67 -33.22 21.84
CA LEU A 293 3.98 -31.81 21.54
C LEU A 293 4.68 -31.68 20.18
N LEU A 294 5.47 -32.67 19.77
CA LEU A 294 6.05 -32.73 18.44
C LEU A 294 4.98 -32.97 17.36
N ALA A 295 3.95 -33.77 17.64
CA ALA A 295 2.81 -33.93 16.74
C ALA A 295 2.04 -32.61 16.60
N GLU A 296 1.73 -31.93 17.70
CA GLU A 296 1.06 -30.61 17.71
C GLU A 296 1.85 -29.55 16.91
N MET A 297 3.17 -29.48 17.13
CA MET A 297 4.10 -28.67 16.32
C MET A 297 4.04 -29.03 14.84
N SER A 298 3.99 -30.32 14.53
CA SER A 298 4.04 -30.82 13.16
C SER A 298 2.77 -30.48 12.40
N ALA A 299 1.60 -30.61 13.03
CA ALA A 299 0.33 -30.20 12.44
C ALA A 299 0.42 -28.74 11.99
N ALA A 300 0.80 -27.85 12.91
CA ALA A 300 1.01 -26.42 12.63
C ALA A 300 2.03 -26.18 11.49
N ALA A 301 3.17 -26.86 11.51
CA ALA A 301 4.24 -26.64 10.55
C ALA A 301 3.97 -27.23 9.15
N LEU A 302 3.17 -28.29 9.03
CA LEU A 302 2.87 -28.96 7.76
C LEU A 302 1.79 -28.25 6.94
N PHE A 303 0.87 -27.51 7.58
CA PHE A 303 -0.10 -26.65 6.90
C PHE A 303 0.52 -25.41 6.26
N ARG A 304 1.77 -25.09 6.60
CA ARG A 304 2.46 -23.92 6.08
C ARG A 304 2.80 -24.02 4.59
N PRO A 305 2.71 -22.92 3.82
CA PRO A 305 3.08 -22.92 2.39
C PRO A 305 4.61 -22.99 2.16
N GLU A 306 5.45 -22.71 3.16
CA GLU A 306 6.89 -22.60 2.99
C GLU A 306 7.58 -23.98 2.91
N LYS A 307 7.88 -24.43 1.67
CA LYS A 307 8.53 -25.73 1.38
C LYS A 307 9.75 -26.06 2.25
N LYS A 308 10.57 -25.06 2.62
CA LYS A 308 11.76 -25.28 3.46
C LYS A 308 11.39 -25.72 4.88
N LEU A 309 10.38 -25.08 5.48
CA LEU A 309 9.91 -25.39 6.83
C LEU A 309 9.23 -26.76 6.85
N VAL A 310 8.35 -27.03 5.88
CA VAL A 310 7.66 -28.31 5.75
C VAL A 310 8.66 -29.46 5.57
N ARG A 311 9.66 -29.29 4.68
CA ARG A 311 10.72 -30.30 4.51
C ARG A 311 11.54 -30.51 5.77
N ALA A 312 11.88 -29.45 6.49
CA ALA A 312 12.60 -29.56 7.76
C ALA A 312 11.76 -30.33 8.80
N GLN A 313 10.44 -30.12 8.82
CA GLN A 313 9.51 -30.84 9.70
C GLN A 313 9.45 -32.33 9.39
N LEU A 314 9.29 -32.70 8.11
CA LEU A 314 9.29 -34.11 7.69
C LEU A 314 10.62 -34.81 8.02
N VAL A 315 11.75 -34.09 7.90
CA VAL A 315 13.07 -34.60 8.30
C VAL A 315 13.15 -34.80 9.82
N LEU A 316 12.62 -33.87 10.61
CA LEU A 316 12.56 -33.98 12.08
C LEU A 316 11.72 -35.19 12.49
N LEU A 317 10.50 -35.31 11.97
CA LEU A 317 9.62 -36.47 12.21
C LEU A 317 10.31 -37.80 11.88
N GLY A 318 10.95 -37.89 10.73
CA GLY A 318 11.67 -39.11 10.35
C GLY A 318 12.88 -39.41 11.23
N LYS A 319 13.56 -38.39 11.79
CA LYS A 319 14.64 -38.61 12.78
C LYS A 319 14.09 -39.14 14.09
N GLU A 320 12.98 -38.58 14.58
CA GLU A 320 12.36 -38.98 15.83
C GLU A 320 11.74 -40.39 15.73
N LEU A 321 11.03 -40.71 14.65
CA LEU A 321 10.50 -42.06 14.40
C LEU A 321 11.61 -43.13 14.31
N ARG A 322 12.81 -42.77 13.84
CA ARG A 322 13.97 -43.68 13.86
C ARG A 322 14.61 -43.80 15.24
N ARG A 323 14.60 -42.72 16.03
CA ARG A 323 15.19 -42.68 17.37
C ARG A 323 14.32 -43.42 18.38
N ASP A 324 13.00 -43.25 18.27
CA ASP A 324 11.99 -43.84 19.15
C ASP A 324 10.79 -44.35 18.33
N PRO A 325 10.82 -45.62 17.89
CA PRO A 325 9.71 -46.24 17.17
C PRO A 325 8.39 -46.29 17.96
N SER A 326 8.43 -46.16 19.29
CA SER A 326 7.21 -46.19 20.12
C SER A 326 6.35 -44.93 19.96
N ALA A 327 6.92 -43.85 19.42
CA ALA A 327 6.22 -42.61 19.09
C ALA A 327 5.35 -42.68 17.83
N ALA A 328 5.41 -43.79 17.07
CA ALA A 328 4.70 -43.96 15.81
C ALA A 328 3.18 -43.71 15.88
N PRO A 329 2.43 -44.18 16.91
CA PRO A 329 0.99 -43.93 17.01
C PRO A 329 0.63 -42.43 17.13
N GLU A 330 1.52 -41.61 17.71
CA GLU A 330 1.29 -40.17 17.87
C GLU A 330 1.79 -39.35 16.68
N LEU A 331 2.91 -39.75 16.06
CA LEU A 331 3.57 -38.98 15.00
C LEU A 331 3.17 -39.37 13.57
N LEU A 332 2.67 -40.57 13.32
CA LEU A 332 2.28 -40.96 11.96
C LEU A 332 0.98 -40.31 11.47
N PRO A 333 -0.09 -40.14 12.28
CA PRO A 333 -1.32 -39.49 11.82
C PRO A 333 -1.08 -38.09 11.25
N VAL A 334 -0.17 -37.32 11.86
CA VAL A 334 0.12 -35.93 11.46
C VAL A 334 0.75 -35.82 10.06
N LEU A 335 1.32 -36.91 9.52
CA LEU A 335 1.83 -36.91 8.15
C LEU A 335 0.70 -36.72 7.11
N GLY A 336 -0.54 -37.07 7.47
CA GLY A 336 -1.71 -36.85 6.64
C GLY A 336 -1.93 -35.38 6.30
N ASP A 337 -1.58 -34.45 7.20
CA ASP A 337 -1.69 -33.00 6.97
C ASP A 337 -0.83 -32.53 5.78
N ALA A 338 0.28 -33.24 5.50
CA ALA A 338 1.14 -32.94 4.36
C ALA A 338 0.60 -33.44 3.02
N PHE A 339 -0.43 -34.31 3.00
CA PHE A 339 -1.02 -34.83 1.77
C PHE A 339 -1.76 -33.76 0.96
N GLY A 340 -2.32 -32.74 1.63
CA GLY A 340 -2.93 -31.58 0.99
C GLY A 340 -1.96 -30.47 0.57
N HIS A 341 -0.64 -30.65 0.76
CA HIS A 341 0.33 -29.61 0.41
C HIS A 341 0.39 -29.40 -1.12
N PRO A 342 0.42 -28.15 -1.63
CA PRO A 342 0.42 -27.86 -3.09
C PRO A 342 1.69 -28.27 -3.85
N ASP A 343 2.65 -28.93 -3.20
CA ASP A 343 3.89 -29.37 -3.84
C ASP A 343 3.93 -30.89 -3.81
N THR A 344 3.86 -31.49 -4.99
CA THR A 344 3.81 -32.95 -5.16
C THR A 344 5.05 -33.64 -4.61
N ASP A 345 6.22 -32.98 -4.55
CA ASP A 345 7.44 -33.56 -3.97
C ASP A 345 7.32 -33.67 -2.44
N ILE A 346 6.56 -32.78 -1.80
CA ILE A 346 6.27 -32.83 -0.36
C ILE A 346 5.27 -33.94 -0.06
N GLN A 347 4.20 -34.03 -0.86
CA GLN A 347 3.24 -35.14 -0.77
C GLN A 347 3.94 -36.50 -0.90
N GLU A 348 4.82 -36.66 -1.89
CA GLU A 348 5.60 -37.88 -2.11
C GLU A 348 6.50 -38.22 -0.91
N ARG A 349 7.19 -37.22 -0.35
CA ARG A 349 8.05 -37.40 0.83
C ARG A 349 7.26 -37.82 2.07
N ALA A 350 6.09 -37.21 2.30
CA ALA A 350 5.21 -37.58 3.39
C ALA A 350 4.70 -39.02 3.22
N LEU A 351 4.27 -39.39 2.00
CA LEU A 351 3.80 -40.73 1.68
C LEU A 351 4.91 -41.79 1.84
N ASN A 352 6.13 -41.50 1.40
CA ASN A 352 7.28 -42.37 1.57
C ASN A 352 7.69 -42.52 3.04
N LEU A 353 7.59 -41.44 3.82
CA LEU A 353 7.88 -41.48 5.25
C LEU A 353 6.82 -42.31 6.01
N ALA A 354 5.54 -42.15 5.65
CA ALA A 354 4.46 -42.98 6.18
C ALA A 354 4.71 -44.46 5.83
N ALA A 355 5.00 -44.78 4.57
CA ALA A 355 5.27 -46.15 4.13
C ALA A 355 6.45 -46.82 4.85
N ALA A 356 7.48 -46.05 5.21
CA ALA A 356 8.67 -46.58 5.89
C ALA A 356 8.44 -46.94 7.37
N HIS A 357 7.41 -46.37 8.00
CA HIS A 357 7.16 -46.49 9.44
C HIS A 357 5.77 -47.00 9.79
N LEU A 358 4.90 -47.23 8.80
CA LEU A 358 3.57 -47.78 8.97
C LEU A 358 3.64 -49.17 9.62
N THR A 359 2.93 -49.34 10.73
CA THR A 359 2.79 -50.63 11.44
C THR A 359 1.52 -51.35 10.97
N ASP A 360 1.29 -52.58 11.45
CA ASP A 360 0.08 -53.35 11.15
C ASP A 360 -1.19 -52.83 11.88
N ASP A 361 -1.13 -51.66 12.51
CA ASP A 361 -2.26 -51.03 13.20
C ASP A 361 -3.36 -50.59 12.19
N PRO A 362 -4.56 -51.21 12.23
CA PRO A 362 -5.66 -50.85 11.34
C PRO A 362 -6.19 -49.42 11.54
N ALA A 363 -6.17 -48.89 12.78
CA ALA A 363 -6.68 -47.57 13.08
C ALA A 363 -5.77 -46.48 12.50
N LEU A 364 -4.46 -46.68 12.60
CA LEU A 364 -3.48 -45.77 12.02
C LEU A 364 -3.56 -45.75 10.48
N ARG A 365 -3.71 -46.94 9.87
CA ARG A 365 -3.89 -47.07 8.42
C ARG A 365 -5.16 -46.36 7.94
N ALA A 366 -6.26 -46.49 8.68
CA ALA A 366 -7.52 -45.80 8.38
C ALA A 366 -7.39 -44.27 8.47
N ALA A 367 -6.73 -43.75 9.52
CA ALA A 367 -6.54 -42.30 9.68
C ALA A 367 -5.75 -41.66 8.52
N LEU A 368 -4.73 -42.35 8.00
CA LEU A 368 -3.99 -41.90 6.81
C LEU A 368 -4.77 -42.10 5.51
N ALA A 369 -5.60 -43.14 5.42
CA ALA A 369 -6.49 -43.38 4.27
C ALA A 369 -7.52 -42.25 4.11
N ASP A 370 -8.08 -41.75 5.22
CA ASP A 370 -9.07 -40.66 5.20
C ASP A 370 -8.51 -39.33 4.65
N GLN A 371 -7.20 -39.11 4.80
CA GLN A 371 -6.51 -37.92 4.27
C GLN A 371 -5.93 -38.13 2.87
N ALA A 372 -5.84 -39.38 2.39
CA ALA A 372 -5.30 -39.70 1.08
C ALA A 372 -6.04 -39.05 -0.12
N PRO A 373 -7.34 -38.73 -0.07
CA PRO A 373 -8.01 -37.96 -1.12
C PRO A 373 -7.42 -36.56 -1.36
N LEU A 374 -6.70 -35.99 -0.39
CA LEU A 374 -6.00 -34.71 -0.54
C LEU A 374 -4.77 -34.80 -1.46
N LEU A 375 -4.28 -36.02 -1.73
CA LEU A 375 -3.15 -36.25 -2.61
C LEU A 375 -3.49 -35.87 -4.06
N SER A 376 -2.49 -35.31 -4.73
CA SER A 376 -2.53 -35.09 -6.18
C SER A 376 -2.78 -36.42 -6.92
N PRO A 377 -3.39 -36.37 -8.13
CA PRO A 377 -3.64 -37.57 -8.94
C PRO A 377 -2.40 -38.46 -9.14
N ALA A 378 -1.21 -37.86 -9.17
CA ALA A 378 0.06 -38.57 -9.31
C ALA A 378 0.35 -39.60 -8.20
N HIS A 379 -0.15 -39.37 -6.98
CA HIS A 379 0.18 -40.19 -5.81
C HIS A 379 -0.97 -41.09 -5.34
N ARG A 380 -2.19 -40.91 -5.88
CA ARG A 380 -3.37 -41.68 -5.44
C ARG A 380 -3.23 -43.19 -5.66
N GLY A 381 -2.59 -43.61 -6.75
CA GLY A 381 -2.33 -45.03 -7.01
C GLY A 381 -1.43 -45.66 -5.93
N ARG A 382 -0.37 -44.95 -5.54
CA ARG A 382 0.55 -45.39 -4.47
C ARG A 382 -0.13 -45.35 -3.10
N ALA A 383 -0.99 -44.36 -2.85
CA ALA A 383 -1.82 -44.33 -1.63
C ALA A 383 -2.81 -45.50 -1.57
N ALA A 384 -3.44 -45.89 -2.69
CA ALA A 384 -4.32 -47.04 -2.74
C ALA A 384 -3.59 -48.36 -2.44
N GLU A 385 -2.35 -48.51 -2.91
CA GLU A 385 -1.49 -49.66 -2.56
C GLU A 385 -1.13 -49.70 -1.06
N LEU A 386 -0.85 -48.55 -0.45
CA LEU A 386 -0.39 -48.44 0.93
C LEU A 386 -1.53 -48.50 1.96
N PHE A 387 -2.68 -47.90 1.64
CA PHE A 387 -3.78 -47.68 2.57
C PHE A 387 -5.06 -48.45 2.20
N GLY A 388 -5.18 -48.95 0.97
CA GLY A 388 -6.35 -49.69 0.46
C GLY A 388 -7.23 -48.87 -0.48
N ALA A 389 -8.16 -49.54 -1.17
CA ALA A 389 -9.01 -48.96 -2.22
C ALA A 389 -9.97 -47.85 -1.75
N SER A 390 -10.24 -47.75 -0.45
CA SER A 390 -11.04 -46.66 0.13
C SER A 390 -10.32 -45.30 0.13
N ALA A 391 -9.01 -45.28 -0.12
CA ALA A 391 -8.18 -44.07 -0.17
C ALA A 391 -8.39 -43.21 -1.44
N THR A 392 -9.06 -43.74 -2.48
CA THR A 392 -9.38 -43.00 -3.70
C THR A 392 -10.79 -42.38 -3.58
N GLY A 393 -10.86 -41.05 -3.39
CA GLY A 393 -12.12 -40.30 -3.48
C GLY A 393 -12.78 -40.41 -4.86
N ALA A 394 -14.08 -40.13 -4.95
CA ALA A 394 -14.84 -40.14 -6.20
C ALA A 394 -14.23 -39.17 -7.23
N GLU A 395 -14.02 -39.62 -8.47
CA GLU A 395 -13.56 -38.75 -9.55
C GLU A 395 -14.67 -37.75 -9.92
N ASP A 396 -14.38 -36.45 -9.79
CA ASP A 396 -15.25 -35.40 -10.30
C ASP A 396 -15.25 -35.45 -11.83
N THR A 397 -16.33 -35.97 -12.41
CA THR A 397 -16.50 -36.15 -13.85
C THR A 397 -17.07 -34.92 -14.58
N GLU A 398 -17.33 -33.82 -13.87
CA GLU A 398 -17.88 -32.61 -14.50
C GLU A 398 -16.85 -31.94 -15.43
N PRO A 399 -17.28 -31.44 -16.62
CA PRO A 399 -16.39 -30.73 -17.51
C PRO A 399 -15.96 -29.40 -16.88
N TYR A 400 -14.64 -29.19 -16.82
CA TYR A 400 -14.05 -27.97 -16.32
C TYR A 400 -14.69 -26.71 -16.92
N ARG A 401 -15.03 -25.75 -16.07
CA ARG A 401 -15.43 -24.39 -16.45
C ARG A 401 -14.50 -23.42 -15.77
N GLU A 402 -13.91 -22.52 -16.56
CA GLU A 402 -13.10 -21.43 -16.03
C GLU A 402 -13.98 -20.54 -15.15
N ILE A 403 -13.57 -20.34 -13.91
CA ILE A 403 -14.23 -19.41 -12.99
C ILE A 403 -13.33 -18.19 -12.90
N LEU A 404 -13.74 -17.11 -13.54
CA LEU A 404 -13.08 -15.81 -13.44
C LEU A 404 -13.89 -14.90 -12.51
N PRO A 405 -13.23 -13.99 -11.77
CA PRO A 405 -13.97 -12.97 -11.03
C PRO A 405 -14.85 -12.17 -12.01
N PRO A 406 -16.05 -11.75 -11.60
CA PRO A 406 -16.90 -10.94 -12.46
C PRO A 406 -16.15 -9.66 -12.84
N PRO A 407 -16.13 -9.27 -14.13
CA PRO A 407 -15.44 -8.06 -14.53
C PRO A 407 -16.10 -6.86 -13.83
N PRO A 408 -15.32 -5.93 -13.28
CA PRO A 408 -15.87 -4.74 -12.65
C PRO A 408 -16.70 -3.98 -13.68
N LEU A 409 -18.00 -3.83 -13.40
CA LEU A 409 -18.89 -3.05 -14.25
C LEU A 409 -18.51 -1.58 -14.18
N PRO A 410 -18.58 -0.83 -15.31
CA PRO A 410 -18.42 0.62 -15.28
C PRO A 410 -19.40 1.23 -14.27
N VAL A 411 -18.86 1.85 -13.23
CA VAL A 411 -19.67 2.53 -12.22
C VAL A 411 -19.97 3.93 -12.73
N PRO A 412 -21.25 4.30 -12.90
CA PRO A 412 -21.60 5.63 -13.35
C PRO A 412 -21.25 6.66 -12.26
N VAL A 413 -20.79 7.83 -12.70
CA VAL A 413 -20.60 8.98 -11.81
C VAL A 413 -21.97 9.53 -11.43
N ALA A 414 -22.18 9.79 -10.14
CA ALA A 414 -23.43 10.39 -9.68
C ALA A 414 -23.62 11.78 -10.30
N PRO A 415 -24.87 12.24 -10.51
CA PRO A 415 -25.11 13.55 -11.10
C PRO A 415 -24.46 14.68 -10.27
N ALA A 416 -24.23 15.81 -10.93
CA ALA A 416 -23.78 17.02 -10.25
C ALA A 416 -24.77 17.42 -9.15
N PRO A 417 -24.31 18.00 -8.02
CA PRO A 417 -25.18 18.39 -6.92
C PRO A 417 -26.35 19.28 -7.39
N GLU A 418 -27.58 18.92 -7.01
CA GLU A 418 -28.79 19.61 -7.48
C GLU A 418 -28.98 20.94 -6.75
N THR A 419 -28.49 21.03 -5.51
CA THR A 419 -28.65 22.21 -4.66
C THR A 419 -27.31 22.88 -4.31
N VAL A 420 -27.39 24.15 -3.92
CA VAL A 420 -26.24 24.90 -3.38
C VAL A 420 -25.72 24.24 -2.10
N ALA A 421 -26.61 23.76 -1.22
CA ALA A 421 -26.22 23.11 0.03
C ALA A 421 -25.39 21.84 -0.20
N GLU A 422 -25.83 20.95 -1.11
CA GLU A 422 -25.07 19.75 -1.48
C GLU A 422 -23.71 20.10 -2.09
N THR A 423 -23.65 21.15 -2.92
CA THR A 423 -22.37 21.63 -3.50
C THR A 423 -21.42 22.09 -2.41
N VAL A 424 -21.92 22.88 -1.45
CA VAL A 424 -21.13 23.40 -0.33
C VAL A 424 -20.62 22.26 0.55
N GLU A 425 -21.47 21.28 0.87
CA GLU A 425 -21.10 20.10 1.65
C GLU A 425 -19.99 19.29 0.96
N LEU A 426 -20.16 18.98 -0.33
CA LEU A 426 -19.20 18.19 -1.10
C LEU A 426 -17.84 18.91 -1.26
N VAL A 427 -17.87 20.21 -1.56
CA VAL A 427 -16.66 21.04 -1.66
C VAL A 427 -15.96 21.11 -0.31
N ALA A 428 -16.69 21.36 0.78
CA ALA A 428 -16.13 21.41 2.12
C ALA A 428 -15.51 20.07 2.53
N ALA A 429 -16.16 18.94 2.23
CA ALA A 429 -15.64 17.61 2.52
C ALA A 429 -14.31 17.36 1.80
N LEU A 430 -14.25 17.63 0.49
CA LEU A 430 -13.05 17.41 -0.33
C LEU A 430 -11.89 18.31 0.06
N VAL A 431 -12.17 19.58 0.32
CA VAL A 431 -11.15 20.57 0.74
C VAL A 431 -10.62 20.26 2.15
N ASN A 432 -11.37 19.52 2.98
CA ASN A 432 -10.91 18.99 4.28
C ASN A 432 -10.28 17.58 4.21
N SER A 433 -10.43 16.87 3.10
CA SER A 433 -9.92 15.52 2.92
C SER A 433 -8.41 15.50 2.61
N ARG A 434 -7.74 14.42 3.02
CA ARG A 434 -6.34 14.13 2.64
C ARG A 434 -6.23 13.22 1.40
N THR A 435 -7.35 12.69 0.93
CA THR A 435 -7.46 11.75 -0.19
C THR A 435 -8.46 12.27 -1.20
N VAL A 436 -8.11 12.26 -2.49
CA VAL A 436 -9.02 12.73 -3.54
C VAL A 436 -9.85 11.56 -4.04
N ASN A 437 -11.17 11.64 -3.87
CA ASN A 437 -12.10 10.79 -4.60
C ASN A 437 -12.44 11.49 -5.93
N LEU A 438 -12.09 10.86 -7.06
CA LEU A 438 -12.29 11.44 -8.39
C LEU A 438 -13.75 11.78 -8.69
N ASP A 439 -14.68 10.90 -8.31
CA ASP A 439 -16.12 11.07 -8.53
C ASP A 439 -16.62 12.34 -7.82
N GLU A 440 -16.37 12.40 -6.51
CA GLU A 440 -16.72 13.55 -5.68
C GLU A 440 -16.04 14.83 -6.18
N PHE A 441 -14.77 14.76 -6.58
CA PHE A 441 -14.02 15.90 -7.10
C PHE A 441 -14.64 16.49 -8.36
N GLU A 442 -14.96 15.65 -9.34
CA GLU A 442 -15.57 16.09 -10.60
C GLU A 442 -17.00 16.62 -10.38
N ARG A 443 -17.77 15.97 -9.50
CA ARG A 443 -19.12 16.44 -9.11
C ARG A 443 -19.08 17.79 -8.41
N ALA A 444 -18.14 18.00 -7.49
CA ALA A 444 -17.95 19.26 -6.79
C ALA A 444 -17.54 20.38 -7.76
N LEU A 445 -16.63 20.07 -8.69
CA LEU A 445 -16.18 21.02 -9.71
C LEU A 445 -17.34 21.45 -10.62
N ASP A 446 -18.14 20.50 -11.13
CA ASP A 446 -19.31 20.80 -11.96
C ASP A 446 -20.40 21.54 -11.17
N GLY A 447 -20.60 21.20 -9.89
CA GLY A 447 -21.51 21.89 -8.98
C GLY A 447 -21.13 23.36 -8.77
N LEU A 448 -19.85 23.65 -8.49
CA LEU A 448 -19.35 25.03 -8.37
C LEU A 448 -19.62 25.85 -9.63
N VAL A 449 -19.44 25.26 -10.81
CA VAL A 449 -19.67 25.93 -12.11
C VAL A 449 -21.16 26.18 -12.35
N ARG A 450 -22.00 25.14 -12.25
CA ARG A 450 -23.46 25.24 -12.50
C ARG A 450 -24.13 26.25 -11.58
N HIS A 451 -23.84 26.19 -10.28
CA HIS A 451 -24.48 27.08 -9.31
C HIS A 451 -23.92 28.51 -9.39
N SER A 452 -22.65 28.69 -9.79
CA SER A 452 -22.12 30.03 -10.11
C SER A 452 -22.80 30.66 -11.33
N HIS A 453 -23.17 29.86 -12.32
CA HIS A 453 -23.89 30.35 -13.51
C HIS A 453 -25.33 30.77 -13.19
N ARG A 454 -26.00 30.06 -12.27
CA ARG A 454 -27.36 30.42 -11.84
C ARG A 454 -27.36 31.65 -10.93
N ASP A 455 -26.59 31.59 -9.84
CA ASP A 455 -26.47 32.66 -8.86
C ASP A 455 -25.17 32.50 -8.07
N ARG A 456 -24.12 33.14 -8.57
CA ARG A 456 -22.82 33.17 -7.89
C ARG A 456 -22.90 33.82 -6.52
N ALA A 457 -23.75 34.84 -6.32
CA ALA A 457 -23.81 35.56 -5.05
C ALA A 457 -24.39 34.65 -3.96
N ALA A 458 -25.48 33.95 -4.25
CA ALA A 458 -26.07 32.97 -3.33
C ALA A 458 -25.12 31.80 -3.03
N LEU A 459 -24.39 31.30 -4.05
CA LEU A 459 -23.37 30.26 -3.83
C LEU A 459 -22.23 30.77 -2.95
N ALA A 460 -21.74 31.99 -3.19
CA ALA A 460 -20.67 32.59 -2.39
C ALA A 460 -21.11 32.82 -0.93
N GLU A 461 -22.33 33.28 -0.70
CA GLU A 461 -22.91 33.45 0.63
C GLU A 461 -22.97 32.12 1.40
N ALA A 462 -23.36 31.03 0.73
CA ALA A 462 -23.43 29.71 1.35
C ALA A 462 -22.06 29.05 1.54
N LEU A 463 -21.14 29.23 0.58
CA LEU A 463 -19.80 28.62 0.60
C LEU A 463 -18.86 29.31 1.59
N GLY A 464 -19.05 30.62 1.81
CA GLY A 464 -18.22 31.43 2.69
C GLY A 464 -18.09 30.86 4.11
N PRO A 465 -19.20 30.58 4.83
CA PRO A 465 -19.16 29.96 6.15
C PRO A 465 -18.53 28.57 6.18
N ALA A 466 -18.78 27.73 5.16
CA ALA A 466 -18.25 26.37 5.11
C ALA A 466 -16.72 26.32 4.91
N LEU A 467 -16.17 27.34 4.24
CA LEU A 467 -14.74 27.51 4.05
C LEU A 467 -14.16 28.63 4.94
N ALA A 468 -14.92 29.12 5.95
CA ALA A 468 -14.53 30.15 6.90
C ALA A 468 -13.44 29.62 7.82
N GLY A 469 -12.24 29.53 7.25
CA GLY A 469 -11.30 28.55 7.74
C GLY A 469 -10.12 28.26 6.83
N ARG A 470 -9.92 29.04 5.77
CA ARG A 470 -8.87 28.77 4.80
C ARG A 470 -7.94 29.94 4.72
N TRP A 471 -6.65 29.65 4.76
CA TRP A 471 -5.58 30.65 4.73
C TRP A 471 -5.67 31.58 3.53
N TRP A 472 -6.28 31.14 2.44
CA TRP A 472 -6.43 31.86 1.18
C TRP A 472 -7.71 32.70 1.05
N LEU A 473 -8.58 32.67 2.06
CA LEU A 473 -9.75 33.56 2.21
C LEU A 473 -9.49 34.69 3.21
N ASP A 474 -8.33 34.69 3.88
CA ASP A 474 -7.92 35.73 4.82
C ASP A 474 -7.27 36.91 4.06
N PRO A 475 -7.84 38.13 4.14
CA PRO A 475 -7.30 39.32 3.48
C PRO A 475 -5.86 39.68 3.88
N GLU A 476 -5.40 39.32 5.09
CA GLU A 476 -4.03 39.60 5.56
C GLU A 476 -3.00 38.57 5.05
N ASP A 477 -3.44 37.38 4.63
CA ASP A 477 -2.63 36.28 4.10
C ASP A 477 -2.67 36.13 2.59
N SER A 478 -3.65 36.76 1.96
CA SER A 478 -3.69 37.01 0.52
C SER A 478 -2.41 37.70 0.00
N ARG A 479 -1.58 38.31 0.85
CA ARG A 479 -0.25 38.84 0.45
C ARG A 479 0.78 37.76 0.10
N TYR A 480 0.74 36.58 0.73
CA TYR A 480 1.60 35.43 0.37
C TYR A 480 1.16 34.76 -0.95
N TYR A 481 -0.07 35.07 -1.41
CA TYR A 481 -0.58 34.73 -2.73
C TYR A 481 0.26 35.36 -3.86
N THR A 482 0.91 36.50 -3.59
CA THR A 482 1.58 37.30 -4.62
C THR A 482 2.99 36.80 -4.96
N THR A 483 3.59 35.92 -4.14
CA THR A 483 5.02 35.61 -4.22
C THR A 483 5.43 34.16 -4.48
N SER A 484 4.55 33.14 -4.45
CA SER A 484 4.87 31.78 -4.96
C SER A 484 3.85 30.67 -4.68
N VAL A 485 2.85 30.86 -3.82
CA VAL A 485 1.99 29.75 -3.36
C VAL A 485 0.72 29.63 -4.20
N GLN A 486 0.55 28.48 -4.88
CA GLN A 486 -0.65 28.16 -5.67
C GLN A 486 -1.66 27.38 -4.85
N LEU A 487 -2.96 27.66 -5.08
CA LEU A 487 -4.04 26.86 -4.52
C LEU A 487 -4.13 25.51 -5.25
N PRO A 488 -4.01 24.38 -4.54
CA PRO A 488 -4.18 23.07 -5.14
C PRO A 488 -5.66 22.76 -5.40
N GLY A 489 -5.96 22.15 -6.55
CA GLY A 489 -7.26 21.50 -6.79
C GLY A 489 -8.47 22.44 -6.75
N LEU A 490 -9.55 21.99 -6.10
CA LEU A 490 -10.84 22.70 -6.02
C LEU A 490 -10.78 24.04 -5.29
N GLU A 491 -9.79 24.24 -4.42
CA GLU A 491 -9.62 25.47 -3.64
C GLU A 491 -9.47 26.70 -4.56
N GLN A 492 -8.83 26.53 -5.72
CA GLN A 492 -8.68 27.58 -6.73
C GLN A 492 -10.04 28.05 -7.28
N VAL A 493 -10.96 27.11 -7.54
CA VAL A 493 -12.28 27.39 -8.10
C VAL A 493 -13.20 27.97 -7.03
N ALA A 494 -13.15 27.43 -5.82
CA ALA A 494 -13.87 27.97 -4.66
C ALA A 494 -13.45 29.42 -4.33
N ALA A 495 -12.15 29.74 -4.43
CA ALA A 495 -11.66 31.12 -4.29
C ALA A 495 -12.28 32.08 -5.31
N ALA A 496 -12.41 31.64 -6.58
CA ALA A 496 -13.04 32.44 -7.61
C ALA A 496 -14.52 32.71 -7.33
N VAL A 497 -15.28 31.69 -6.87
CA VAL A 497 -16.67 31.86 -6.43
C VAL A 497 -16.78 32.95 -5.38
N LEU A 498 -15.94 32.88 -4.35
CA LEU A 498 -15.91 33.79 -3.21
C LEU A 498 -15.31 35.17 -3.53
N GLY A 499 -14.79 35.38 -4.74
CA GLY A 499 -14.18 36.65 -5.15
C GLY A 499 -12.80 36.91 -4.55
N ALA A 500 -12.17 35.91 -3.93
CA ALA A 500 -10.79 35.98 -3.45
C ALA A 500 -9.83 35.86 -4.64
N ARG A 501 -9.31 36.98 -5.13
CA ARG A 501 -8.50 37.04 -6.37
C ARG A 501 -6.99 36.88 -6.12
N PRO A 502 -6.28 36.12 -6.97
CA PRO A 502 -4.88 36.39 -7.27
C PRO A 502 -4.61 37.81 -7.73
N ALA A 503 -3.59 38.47 -7.17
CA ALA A 503 -2.97 39.64 -7.77
C ALA A 503 -1.64 39.27 -8.46
N ARG A 504 -1.65 38.36 -9.45
CA ARG A 504 -0.68 38.21 -10.56
C ARG A 504 -0.89 36.89 -11.32
N GLU A 505 -0.35 36.84 -12.55
CA GLU A 505 -0.38 35.68 -13.45
C GLU A 505 -0.03 34.36 -12.75
N VAL A 506 -0.89 33.36 -12.98
CA VAL A 506 -0.70 31.98 -12.55
C VAL A 506 0.53 31.42 -13.27
N HIS A 507 1.66 31.32 -12.58
CA HIS A 507 2.74 30.46 -13.04
C HIS A 507 2.24 29.00 -13.01
N PRO A 508 2.69 28.09 -13.90
CA PRO A 508 2.43 26.68 -13.69
C PRO A 508 3.03 26.26 -12.34
N PRO A 509 2.53 25.20 -11.67
CA PRO A 509 3.13 24.70 -10.44
C PRO A 509 4.63 24.55 -10.60
N HIS A 510 5.38 24.59 -9.48
CA HIS A 510 6.78 24.16 -9.46
C HIS A 510 6.87 22.67 -9.78
N VAL A 511 6.54 22.31 -11.01
CA VAL A 511 6.90 21.05 -11.60
C VAL A 511 8.40 21.12 -11.74
N SER A 512 9.09 20.11 -11.23
CA SER A 512 10.52 19.96 -11.45
C SER A 512 10.78 20.06 -12.96
N ARG A 513 11.20 21.23 -13.45
CA ARG A 513 11.67 21.43 -14.83
C ARG A 513 12.91 20.57 -15.16
N ARG A 514 13.37 19.78 -14.19
CA ARG A 514 14.52 18.87 -14.28
C ARG A 514 14.13 17.42 -14.56
N SER A 515 12.85 17.09 -14.78
CA SER A 515 12.44 15.73 -15.15
C SER A 515 11.50 15.71 -16.36
N ASP A 516 11.83 14.92 -17.38
CA ASP A 516 10.97 14.55 -18.52
C ASP A 516 9.81 13.61 -18.09
N CYS A 517 9.25 13.84 -16.90
CA CYS A 517 8.24 13.01 -16.28
C CYS A 517 6.85 13.26 -16.87
N HIS A 518 6.09 12.19 -17.10
CA HIS A 518 4.70 12.24 -17.57
C HIS A 518 3.74 12.93 -16.58
N HIS A 519 4.00 12.85 -15.26
CA HIS A 519 3.25 13.57 -14.23
C HIS A 519 3.19 15.08 -14.51
N THR A 520 4.23 15.66 -15.13
CA THR A 520 4.26 17.08 -15.52
C THR A 520 3.12 17.43 -16.47
N GLY A 521 2.99 16.71 -17.59
CA GLY A 521 1.96 16.98 -18.58
C GLY A 521 0.55 16.78 -18.01
N LEU A 522 0.36 15.72 -17.23
CA LEU A 522 -0.93 15.40 -16.61
C LEU A 522 -1.35 16.49 -15.60
N ARG A 523 -0.41 16.95 -14.76
CA ARG A 523 -0.67 18.05 -13.81
C ARG A 523 -0.92 19.39 -14.52
N LEU A 524 -0.22 19.68 -15.61
CA LEU A 524 -0.43 20.90 -16.40
C LEU A 524 -1.83 20.94 -17.03
N ALA A 525 -2.27 19.84 -17.65
CA ALA A 525 -3.60 19.71 -18.21
C ALA A 525 -4.70 19.87 -17.13
N HIS A 526 -4.57 19.12 -16.03
CA HIS A 526 -5.50 19.20 -14.90
C HIS A 526 -5.59 20.61 -14.31
N HIS A 527 -4.45 21.27 -14.08
CA HIS A 527 -4.40 22.61 -13.53
C HIS A 527 -4.94 23.68 -14.50
N ALA A 528 -4.70 23.52 -15.80
CA ALA A 528 -5.22 24.44 -16.82
C ALA A 528 -6.75 24.45 -16.84
N ARG A 529 -7.39 23.28 -16.71
CA ARG A 529 -8.85 23.17 -16.60
C ARG A 529 -9.41 23.88 -15.37
N LEU A 530 -8.79 23.68 -14.19
CA LEU A 530 -9.21 24.36 -12.96
C LEU A 530 -9.03 25.88 -13.03
N THR A 531 -7.92 26.33 -13.61
CA THR A 531 -7.64 27.75 -13.81
C THR A 531 -8.64 28.39 -14.77
N GLU A 532 -9.00 27.69 -15.86
CA GLU A 532 -10.01 28.17 -16.80
C GLU A 532 -11.40 28.23 -16.15
N ALA A 533 -11.79 27.21 -15.38
CA ALA A 533 -13.06 27.21 -14.64
C ALA A 533 -13.13 28.38 -13.65
N ALA A 534 -12.07 28.59 -12.85
CA ALA A 534 -11.98 29.71 -11.91
C ALA A 534 -12.09 31.07 -12.61
N ARG A 535 -11.42 31.25 -13.76
CA ARG A 535 -11.52 32.47 -14.57
C ARG A 535 -12.94 32.68 -15.09
N ARG A 536 -13.56 31.64 -15.65
CA ARG A 536 -14.93 31.71 -16.21
C ARG A 536 -15.95 32.07 -15.14
N ILE A 537 -15.87 31.52 -13.93
CA ILE A 537 -16.74 31.91 -12.81
C ILE A 537 -16.68 33.41 -12.51
N THR A 538 -15.51 34.04 -12.71
CA THR A 538 -15.34 35.47 -12.42
C THR A 538 -15.85 36.37 -13.54
N ASP A 539 -15.61 35.98 -14.80
CA ASP A 539 -15.84 36.85 -15.96
C ASP A 539 -17.20 36.60 -16.64
N ARG A 540 -17.48 35.33 -16.97
CA ARG A 540 -18.71 34.87 -17.60
C ARG A 540 -18.87 33.37 -17.32
N PRO A 541 -19.62 33.00 -16.27
CA PRO A 541 -19.77 31.60 -15.83
C PRO A 541 -20.27 30.69 -16.96
N LEU A 542 -19.83 29.42 -16.93
CA LEU A 542 -20.30 28.40 -17.88
C LEU A 542 -21.57 27.73 -17.36
N PRO A 543 -22.52 27.33 -18.23
CA PRO A 543 -23.74 26.66 -17.79
C PRO A 543 -23.48 25.32 -17.08
N PHE A 544 -22.46 24.58 -17.51
CA PHE A 544 -21.93 23.35 -16.91
C PHE A 544 -20.64 22.91 -17.61
N LEU A 545 -19.87 21.97 -17.05
CA LEU A 545 -18.64 21.47 -17.68
C LEU A 545 -18.92 20.35 -18.69
N LEU A 546 -18.23 20.40 -19.83
CA LEU A 546 -18.24 19.36 -20.86
C LEU A 546 -17.45 18.12 -20.46
N ALA A 547 -16.36 18.28 -19.71
CA ALA A 547 -15.46 17.18 -19.38
C ALA A 547 -15.86 16.35 -18.15
N THR A 548 -16.98 16.66 -17.49
CA THR A 548 -17.47 15.90 -16.34
C THR A 548 -17.67 14.43 -16.75
N PRO A 549 -16.94 13.47 -16.17
CA PRO A 549 -16.97 12.09 -16.63
C PRO A 549 -18.35 11.46 -16.39
N THR A 550 -18.69 10.44 -17.17
CA THR A 550 -19.89 9.62 -16.99
C THR A 550 -19.60 8.35 -16.22
N ALA A 551 -18.33 7.93 -16.13
CA ALA A 551 -17.88 6.75 -15.39
C ALA A 551 -16.74 7.09 -14.43
N GLN A 552 -16.63 6.36 -13.31
CA GLN A 552 -15.61 6.58 -12.27
C GLN A 552 -14.17 6.34 -12.75
N THR A 553 -13.97 5.82 -13.97
CA THR A 553 -12.65 5.74 -14.62
C THR A 553 -12.16 7.09 -15.15
N GLY A 554 -13.04 8.10 -15.19
CA GLY A 554 -12.81 9.37 -15.88
C GLY A 554 -13.32 9.39 -17.33
N SER A 555 -13.80 8.25 -17.85
CA SER A 555 -14.35 8.16 -19.22
C SER A 555 -15.65 8.95 -19.36
N LEU A 556 -15.87 9.47 -20.57
CA LEU A 556 -17.03 10.26 -20.96
C LEU A 556 -17.76 9.59 -22.12
N ASP A 557 -19.07 9.36 -21.96
CA ASP A 557 -19.90 8.80 -23.02
C ASP A 557 -20.03 9.81 -24.19
N PRO A 558 -19.81 9.36 -25.44
CA PRO A 558 -19.86 10.25 -26.61
C PRO A 558 -21.24 10.85 -26.85
N GLU A 559 -22.33 10.12 -26.61
CA GLU A 559 -23.70 10.66 -26.77
C GLU A 559 -23.98 11.75 -25.74
N VAL A 560 -23.46 11.57 -24.51
CA VAL A 560 -23.55 12.60 -23.47
C VAL A 560 -22.75 13.85 -23.86
N LEU A 561 -21.56 13.71 -24.46
CA LEU A 561 -20.79 14.86 -24.94
C LEU A 561 -21.49 15.57 -26.11
N VAL A 562 -22.06 14.84 -27.06
CA VAL A 562 -22.87 15.39 -28.16
C VAL A 562 -24.06 16.18 -27.60
N ALA A 563 -24.81 15.61 -26.66
CA ALA A 563 -25.94 16.29 -26.02
C ALA A 563 -25.51 17.56 -25.27
N ARG A 564 -24.37 17.53 -24.58
CA ARG A 564 -23.80 18.70 -23.89
C ARG A 564 -23.41 19.81 -24.88
N LEU A 565 -22.81 19.47 -26.02
CA LEU A 565 -22.47 20.44 -27.07
C LEU A 565 -23.72 21.01 -27.76
N ALA A 566 -24.74 20.19 -28.01
CA ALA A 566 -26.02 20.64 -28.55
C ALA A 566 -26.69 21.67 -27.62
N GLU A 567 -26.63 21.43 -26.31
CA GLU A 567 -27.18 22.35 -25.31
C GLU A 567 -26.38 23.65 -25.23
N TYR A 568 -25.05 23.61 -25.32
CA TYR A 568 -24.22 24.81 -25.46
C TYR A 568 -24.61 25.64 -26.69
N HIS A 569 -24.80 24.98 -27.83
CA HIS A 569 -25.25 25.63 -29.07
C HIS A 569 -26.63 26.28 -28.90
N ARG A 570 -27.59 25.56 -28.29
CA ARG A 570 -28.93 26.07 -27.99
C ARG A 570 -28.91 27.29 -27.08
N LEU A 571 -28.00 27.33 -26.12
CA LEU A 571 -27.80 28.46 -25.20
C LEU A 571 -26.99 29.61 -25.81
N GLY A 572 -26.43 29.44 -27.01
CA GLY A 572 -25.54 30.43 -27.63
C GLY A 572 -24.23 30.62 -26.87
N GLU A 573 -23.80 29.63 -26.10
CA GLU A 573 -22.58 29.65 -25.31
C GLU A 573 -21.46 28.90 -26.03
N SER A 574 -20.23 29.41 -25.91
CA SER A 574 -19.04 28.74 -26.45
C SER A 574 -18.34 27.91 -25.36
N PRO A 575 -17.95 26.66 -25.66
CA PRO A 575 -17.16 25.84 -24.75
C PRO A 575 -15.84 26.50 -24.33
N ALA A 576 -15.44 26.24 -23.09
CA ALA A 576 -14.14 26.68 -22.61
C ALA A 576 -13.03 25.77 -23.19
N PRO A 577 -11.95 26.30 -23.79
CA PRO A 577 -10.96 25.51 -24.52
C PRO A 577 -10.27 24.38 -23.72
N ALA A 578 -9.88 24.61 -22.46
CA ALA A 578 -9.24 23.60 -21.62
C ALA A 578 -10.23 22.52 -21.17
N ASP A 579 -11.47 22.89 -20.84
CA ASP A 579 -12.51 21.92 -20.51
C ASP A 579 -12.92 21.10 -21.74
N PHE A 580 -13.07 21.71 -22.91
CA PHE A 580 -13.35 20.96 -24.15
C PHE A 580 -12.19 20.03 -24.55
N ALA A 581 -10.93 20.49 -24.41
CA ALA A 581 -9.76 19.64 -24.62
C ALA A 581 -9.76 18.42 -23.67
N GLN A 582 -10.08 18.62 -22.39
CA GLN A 582 -10.22 17.52 -21.43
C GLN A 582 -11.39 16.58 -21.79
N ALA A 583 -12.51 17.11 -22.31
CA ALA A 583 -13.64 16.31 -22.77
C ALA A 583 -13.25 15.41 -23.95
N LEU A 584 -12.49 15.91 -24.92
CA LEU A 584 -11.96 15.12 -26.03
C LEU A 584 -11.03 14.00 -25.53
N LEU A 585 -10.15 14.26 -24.57
CA LEU A 585 -9.28 13.20 -24.02
C LEU A 585 -10.05 12.12 -23.23
N ARG A 586 -11.22 12.47 -22.68
CA ARG A 586 -12.06 11.56 -21.89
C ARG A 586 -13.09 10.79 -22.71
N VAL A 587 -13.48 11.30 -23.87
CA VAL A 587 -14.58 10.70 -24.63
C VAL A 587 -14.22 9.32 -25.13
N ARG A 588 -15.06 8.33 -24.83
CA ARG A 588 -14.91 6.96 -25.31
C ARG A 588 -14.87 6.95 -26.84
N ARG A 589 -13.88 6.26 -27.39
CA ARG A 589 -13.61 6.20 -28.85
C ARG A 589 -14.61 5.27 -29.52
N ASP A 590 -15.78 5.81 -29.81
CA ASP A 590 -16.87 5.10 -30.47
C ASP A 590 -17.18 5.75 -31.82
N PRO A 591 -16.77 5.13 -32.95
CA PRO A 591 -17.06 5.64 -34.28
C PRO A 591 -18.57 5.77 -34.57
N ALA A 592 -19.43 5.05 -33.84
CA ALA A 592 -20.88 5.13 -34.03
C ALA A 592 -21.45 6.52 -33.72
N ALA A 593 -20.79 7.32 -32.88
CA ALA A 593 -21.22 8.66 -32.50
C ALA A 593 -20.73 9.77 -33.47
N VAL A 594 -19.89 9.43 -34.47
CA VAL A 594 -19.38 10.40 -35.46
C VAL A 594 -20.50 11.14 -36.20
N PRO A 595 -21.56 10.47 -36.72
CA PRO A 595 -22.65 11.17 -37.40
C PRO A 595 -23.41 12.12 -36.47
N GLY A 596 -23.61 11.74 -35.21
CA GLY A 596 -24.29 12.58 -34.21
C GLY A 596 -23.50 13.85 -33.89
N ALA A 597 -22.17 13.73 -33.73
CA ALA A 597 -21.29 14.88 -33.53
C ALA A 597 -21.26 15.82 -34.74
N ALA A 598 -21.18 15.29 -35.96
CA ALA A 598 -21.18 16.09 -37.19
C ALA A 598 -22.53 16.79 -37.43
N ALA A 599 -23.65 16.17 -37.06
CA ALA A 599 -24.99 16.74 -37.22
C ALA A 599 -25.23 18.01 -36.37
N LEU A 600 -24.38 18.30 -35.38
CA LEU A 600 -24.45 19.54 -34.61
C LEU A 600 -24.20 20.78 -35.48
N GLY A 601 -23.45 20.65 -36.59
CA GLY A 601 -23.15 21.76 -37.49
C GLY A 601 -22.35 22.90 -36.84
N THR A 602 -21.60 22.60 -35.78
CA THR A 602 -20.75 23.56 -35.06
C THR A 602 -19.27 23.19 -35.19
N PRO A 603 -18.34 24.16 -35.06
CA PRO A 603 -16.91 23.87 -35.09
C PRO A 603 -16.48 22.83 -34.04
N GLU A 604 -17.09 22.84 -32.85
CA GLU A 604 -16.82 21.87 -31.79
C GLU A 604 -17.39 20.48 -32.13
N GLY A 605 -18.55 20.42 -32.79
CA GLY A 605 -19.11 19.17 -33.33
C GLY A 605 -18.21 18.54 -34.39
N ASP A 606 -17.72 19.33 -35.33
CA ASP A 606 -16.77 18.87 -36.36
C ASP A 606 -15.46 18.36 -35.74
N ARG A 607 -14.94 19.06 -34.72
CA ARG A 607 -13.75 18.61 -33.96
C ARG A 607 -14.00 17.31 -33.22
N LEU A 608 -15.16 17.14 -32.59
CA LEU A 608 -15.51 15.89 -31.92
C LEU A 608 -15.66 14.74 -32.94
N ALA A 609 -16.32 14.98 -34.07
CA ALA A 609 -16.46 14.00 -35.14
C ALA A 609 -15.09 13.56 -35.69
N ALA A 610 -14.18 14.51 -35.95
CA ALA A 610 -12.82 14.21 -36.38
C ALA A 610 -12.02 13.42 -35.32
N TRP A 611 -12.21 13.76 -34.04
CA TRP A 611 -11.57 13.06 -32.93
C TRP A 611 -12.04 11.61 -32.81
N LEU A 612 -13.36 11.37 -32.86
CA LEU A 612 -13.97 10.04 -32.83
C LEU A 612 -13.65 9.22 -34.09
N GLY A 613 -13.44 9.89 -35.24
CA GLY A 613 -13.12 9.28 -36.53
C GLY A 613 -11.64 8.92 -36.75
N GLY A 614 -10.77 9.08 -35.74
CA GLY A 614 -9.36 8.67 -35.79
C GLY A 614 -8.38 9.69 -35.20
N GLY A 615 -8.75 10.97 -35.10
CA GLY A 615 -7.89 12.00 -34.51
C GLY A 615 -7.58 11.78 -33.01
N GLY A 616 -8.38 10.96 -32.34
CA GLY A 616 -8.23 10.60 -30.94
C GLY A 616 -7.35 9.38 -30.66
N GLU A 617 -6.71 8.79 -31.68
CA GLU A 617 -5.78 7.68 -31.49
C GLU A 617 -4.65 8.04 -30.50
N GLY A 618 -4.24 7.04 -29.70
CA GLY A 618 -3.20 7.20 -28.70
C GLY A 618 -1.82 7.42 -29.31
N ALA A 619 -0.84 7.80 -28.50
CA ALA A 619 0.53 7.96 -28.99
C ALA A 619 1.07 6.61 -29.47
N PRO A 620 1.78 6.55 -30.63
CA PRO A 620 2.42 5.32 -31.06
C PRO A 620 3.48 4.92 -30.03
N VAL A 621 3.50 3.64 -29.65
CA VAL A 621 4.43 3.12 -28.65
C VAL A 621 5.51 2.29 -29.35
N THR A 622 6.76 2.69 -29.19
CA THR A 622 7.92 1.97 -29.73
C THR A 622 8.60 1.19 -28.62
N ARG A 623 8.72 -0.12 -28.82
CA ARG A 623 9.43 -1.04 -27.91
C ARG A 623 10.90 -1.13 -28.31
N ARG A 624 11.80 -1.05 -27.32
CA ARG A 624 13.22 -1.40 -27.48
C ARG A 624 13.80 -2.01 -26.21
N VAL A 625 14.97 -2.62 -26.34
CA VAL A 625 15.80 -3.06 -25.20
C VAL A 625 16.89 -2.02 -24.97
N ALA A 626 17.12 -1.63 -23.72
CA ALA A 626 18.08 -0.61 -23.33
C ALA A 626 18.74 -0.93 -21.98
N PRO A 627 19.98 -0.48 -21.73
CA PRO A 627 20.64 -0.66 -20.44
C PRO A 627 19.91 0.09 -19.31
N ALA A 628 19.91 -0.49 -18.11
CA ALA A 628 19.27 0.07 -16.93
C ALA A 628 20.09 1.20 -16.28
N MET A 629 19.75 2.46 -16.57
CA MET A 629 20.34 3.66 -15.96
C MET A 629 20.46 3.57 -14.43
N GLY A 630 21.67 3.33 -13.89
CA GLY A 630 21.91 3.24 -12.44
C GLY A 630 23.38 3.32 -12.01
N TYR A 631 23.71 4.35 -11.21
CA TYR A 631 25.04 4.60 -10.59
C TYR A 631 25.56 3.52 -9.60
N ARG A 632 24.85 2.38 -9.43
CA ARG A 632 25.14 1.38 -8.37
C ARG A 632 25.58 0.00 -8.87
N TYR A 633 25.60 -0.24 -10.17
CA TYR A 633 26.02 -1.52 -10.74
C TYR A 633 27.20 -1.34 -11.69
N THR A 634 28.16 -2.26 -11.64
CA THR A 634 29.33 -2.30 -12.55
C THR A 634 28.97 -2.78 -13.95
N GLU A 635 27.83 -3.46 -14.11
CA GLU A 635 27.20 -3.85 -15.37
C GLU A 635 25.70 -3.55 -15.29
N GLU A 636 25.17 -2.76 -16.21
CA GLU A 636 23.74 -2.41 -16.24
C GLU A 636 22.96 -3.51 -16.99
N PRO A 637 22.03 -4.24 -16.33
CA PRO A 637 21.24 -5.24 -17.03
C PRO A 637 20.35 -4.59 -18.08
N GLU A 638 20.18 -5.27 -19.22
CA GLU A 638 19.25 -4.87 -20.25
C GLU A 638 17.81 -4.96 -19.74
N ARG A 639 16.97 -3.98 -20.11
CA ARG A 639 15.55 -3.93 -19.78
C ARG A 639 14.73 -3.49 -20.98
N ILE A 640 13.48 -3.94 -21.04
CA ILE A 640 12.52 -3.45 -22.03
C ILE A 640 12.10 -2.05 -21.62
N VAL A 641 12.08 -1.13 -22.58
CA VAL A 641 11.60 0.24 -22.42
C VAL A 641 10.64 0.59 -23.56
N LEU A 642 9.70 1.49 -23.27
CA LEU A 642 8.67 1.92 -24.20
C LEU A 642 8.77 3.44 -24.41
N ASP A 643 9.14 3.86 -25.61
CA ASP A 643 9.09 5.28 -25.99
C ASP A 643 7.72 5.58 -26.60
N THR A 644 7.20 6.80 -26.38
CA THR A 644 5.93 7.24 -26.98
C THR A 644 6.18 8.33 -28.00
N GLY A 645 5.60 8.22 -29.19
CA GLY A 645 5.70 9.25 -30.23
C GLY A 645 4.82 10.48 -29.98
N ALA A 646 4.91 11.45 -30.88
CA ALA A 646 4.10 12.66 -30.83
C ALA A 646 2.63 12.40 -31.23
N ARG A 647 1.70 13.23 -30.75
CA ARG A 647 0.29 13.27 -31.22
C ARG A 647 0.03 14.60 -31.98
N PRO A 648 0.18 14.64 -33.31
CA PRO A 648 0.13 15.87 -34.09
C PRO A 648 -1.15 16.70 -33.92
N GLU A 649 -2.30 16.04 -33.83
CA GLU A 649 -3.62 16.64 -33.66
C GLU A 649 -3.68 17.43 -32.35
N VAL A 650 -3.19 16.85 -31.26
CA VAL A 650 -3.13 17.52 -29.96
C VAL A 650 -2.12 18.68 -29.98
N LEU A 651 -0.96 18.51 -30.61
CA LEU A 651 0.03 19.59 -30.72
C LEU A 651 -0.49 20.81 -31.49
N ARG A 652 -1.32 20.58 -32.51
CA ARG A 652 -1.88 21.63 -33.39
C ARG A 652 -3.10 22.29 -32.75
N ASP A 653 -4.06 21.49 -32.28
CA ASP A 653 -5.43 21.95 -32.03
C ASP A 653 -5.76 22.13 -30.53
N PHE A 654 -4.90 21.67 -29.61
CA PHE A 654 -5.15 21.78 -28.16
C PHE A 654 -4.47 23.00 -27.53
N PRO A 655 -5.00 23.51 -26.39
CA PRO A 655 -4.36 24.56 -25.60
C PRO A 655 -2.94 24.16 -25.15
N ASN A 656 -2.04 25.15 -25.01
CA ASN A 656 -0.62 24.93 -24.70
C ASN A 656 -0.36 23.94 -23.53
N PRO A 657 -1.06 24.02 -22.37
CA PRO A 657 -0.84 23.08 -21.26
C PRO A 657 -1.08 21.60 -21.61
N PHE A 658 -1.96 21.30 -22.57
CA PHE A 658 -2.25 19.93 -23.02
C PHE A 658 -1.25 19.41 -24.04
N ARG A 659 -0.51 20.30 -24.73
CA ARG A 659 0.47 19.92 -25.75
C ARG A 659 1.62 19.11 -25.15
N GLU A 660 1.91 19.31 -23.86
CA GLU A 660 2.87 18.47 -23.13
C GLU A 660 2.47 17.00 -23.12
N LEU A 661 1.17 16.66 -23.09
CA LEU A 661 0.72 15.26 -23.16
C LEU A 661 1.04 14.61 -24.50
N ALA A 662 1.18 15.40 -25.56
CA ALA A 662 1.38 14.97 -26.94
C ALA A 662 2.82 15.04 -27.44
N ARG A 663 3.77 15.46 -26.60
CA ARG A 663 5.19 15.44 -26.94
C ARG A 663 5.72 14.00 -26.97
N PRO A 664 6.65 13.69 -27.87
CA PRO A 664 7.34 12.41 -27.82
C PRO A 664 8.13 12.30 -26.51
N ARG A 665 8.26 11.08 -25.98
CA ARG A 665 8.97 10.80 -24.73
C ARG A 665 9.83 9.57 -24.86
N ASP A 666 11.07 9.72 -24.42
CA ASP A 666 12.00 8.62 -24.25
C ASP A 666 11.90 8.07 -22.83
N ALA A 667 11.89 6.75 -22.70
CA ALA A 667 11.79 6.06 -21.41
C ALA A 667 13.06 6.18 -20.51
N GLY A 668 14.05 6.97 -20.90
CA GLY A 668 15.31 7.17 -20.16
C GLY A 668 15.19 8.08 -18.92
N GLY A 669 14.12 8.88 -18.83
CA GLY A 669 13.90 9.83 -17.74
C GLY A 669 13.58 9.16 -16.41
N ARG A 670 14.19 9.64 -15.31
CA ARG A 670 13.77 9.25 -13.95
C ARG A 670 12.47 9.97 -13.58
N CYS A 671 11.48 9.21 -13.13
CA CYS A 671 10.33 9.74 -12.40
C CYS A 671 10.70 9.86 -10.92
N TRP A 672 10.68 11.08 -10.38
CA TRP A 672 10.92 11.36 -8.96
C TRP A 672 9.64 11.76 -8.22
N ASP A 673 8.51 11.85 -8.92
CA ASP A 673 7.26 12.31 -8.36
C ASP A 673 6.48 11.14 -7.76
N SER A 674 6.19 11.25 -6.47
CA SER A 674 5.13 10.51 -5.79
C SER A 674 3.89 11.41 -5.69
N GLY A 675 2.71 10.87 -5.97
CA GLY A 675 1.45 11.63 -5.95
C GLY A 675 0.23 10.72 -6.13
N ASP A 676 -0.95 11.34 -6.15
CA ASP A 676 -2.22 10.62 -6.38
C ASP A 676 -2.36 10.25 -7.87
N ASP A 677 -1.77 9.10 -8.24
CA ASP A 677 -1.77 8.59 -9.62
C ASP A 677 -3.20 8.36 -10.18
N LEU A 678 -4.20 8.19 -9.32
CA LEU A 678 -5.59 7.93 -9.71
C LEU A 678 -6.23 9.13 -10.40
N ALA A 679 -6.07 10.33 -9.84
CA ALA A 679 -6.59 11.56 -10.43
C ALA A 679 -5.93 11.87 -11.79
N LEU A 680 -4.70 11.39 -11.99
CA LEU A 680 -3.93 11.65 -13.20
C LEU A 680 -4.29 10.69 -14.34
N ILE A 681 -4.61 9.41 -14.06
CA ILE A 681 -5.14 8.47 -15.07
C ILE A 681 -6.43 9.00 -15.69
N ALA A 682 -7.29 9.63 -14.88
CA ALA A 682 -8.56 10.19 -15.33
C ALA A 682 -8.43 11.38 -16.31
N VAL A 683 -7.21 11.89 -16.54
CA VAL A 683 -6.94 12.86 -17.61
C VAL A 683 -6.96 12.18 -18.98
N LEU A 684 -6.57 10.90 -19.06
CA LEU A 684 -6.43 10.11 -20.29
C LEU A 684 -7.07 8.72 -20.15
N PRO A 685 -8.36 8.62 -19.77
CA PRO A 685 -9.00 7.35 -19.42
C PRO A 685 -9.12 6.37 -20.60
N GLU A 686 -8.98 6.85 -21.85
CA GLU A 686 -9.03 6.03 -23.06
C GLU A 686 -7.62 5.70 -23.63
N ASP A 687 -6.54 6.23 -23.06
CA ASP A 687 -5.16 6.05 -23.56
C ASP A 687 -4.37 5.03 -22.72
N ARG A 688 -4.97 3.91 -22.33
CA ARG A 688 -4.30 2.94 -21.44
C ARG A 688 -2.96 2.41 -21.97
N GLU A 689 -2.77 2.28 -23.29
CA GLU A 689 -1.47 1.92 -23.88
C GLU A 689 -0.38 2.99 -23.66
N THR A 690 -0.73 4.27 -23.84
CA THR A 690 0.21 5.39 -23.59
C THR A 690 0.53 5.50 -22.10
N LEU A 691 -0.48 5.35 -21.23
CA LEU A 691 -0.29 5.34 -19.78
C LEU A 691 0.59 4.15 -19.35
N SER A 692 0.37 2.96 -19.89
CA SER A 692 1.23 1.80 -19.63
C SER A 692 2.68 2.05 -20.02
N ALA A 693 2.94 2.66 -21.18
CA ALA A 693 4.29 3.05 -21.57
C ALA A 693 4.94 4.03 -20.57
N TRP A 694 4.19 5.03 -20.10
CA TRP A 694 4.68 6.03 -19.15
C TRP A 694 4.94 5.49 -17.74
N TRP A 695 4.16 4.51 -17.28
CA TRP A 695 4.32 3.91 -15.94
C TRP A 695 5.30 2.73 -15.91
N LEU A 696 5.64 2.12 -17.04
CA LEU A 696 6.58 0.99 -17.11
C LEU A 696 7.87 1.18 -16.29
N PRO A 697 8.54 2.35 -16.27
CA PRO A 697 9.72 2.56 -15.43
C PRO A 697 9.47 2.34 -13.93
N ALA A 698 8.32 2.80 -13.41
CA ALA A 698 7.95 2.64 -12.00
C ALA A 698 7.67 1.17 -11.65
N LEU A 699 6.99 0.44 -12.55
CA LEU A 699 6.74 -1.00 -12.36
C LEU A 699 8.03 -1.82 -12.45
N THR A 700 8.91 -1.47 -13.39
CA THR A 700 10.23 -2.10 -13.53
C THR A 700 11.05 -1.91 -12.26
N ALA A 701 10.99 -0.74 -11.63
CA ALA A 701 11.64 -0.49 -10.35
C ALA A 701 11.08 -1.38 -9.21
N CYS A 702 9.79 -1.74 -9.23
CA CYS A 702 9.20 -2.67 -8.27
C CYS A 702 9.67 -4.12 -8.49
N ALA A 703 9.88 -4.53 -9.74
CA ALA A 703 10.41 -5.85 -10.09
C ALA A 703 11.92 -5.98 -9.78
N VAL A 704 12.73 -4.99 -10.19
CA VAL A 704 14.20 -5.04 -10.18
C VAL A 704 14.79 -4.46 -8.90
N HIS A 705 14.40 -3.24 -8.53
CA HIS A 705 15.02 -2.47 -7.43
C HIS A 705 14.30 -2.63 -6.09
N GLY A 706 13.17 -3.35 -6.07
CA GLY A 706 12.37 -3.54 -4.87
C GLY A 706 11.64 -2.27 -4.40
N GLY A 707 11.34 -1.36 -5.33
CA GLY A 707 10.37 -0.28 -5.09
C GLY A 707 9.02 -0.86 -4.62
N ARG A 708 8.22 -0.05 -3.94
CA ARG A 708 6.88 -0.42 -3.44
C ARG A 708 5.83 0.51 -4.04
N GLY A 709 4.65 -0.02 -4.31
CA GLY A 709 3.46 0.77 -4.64
C GLY A 709 3.37 1.22 -6.10
N GLY A 710 4.43 1.09 -6.91
CA GLY A 710 4.38 1.43 -8.34
C GLY A 710 3.44 0.55 -9.16
N VAL A 711 3.04 -0.61 -8.62
CA VAL A 711 2.11 -1.55 -9.26
C VAL A 711 0.64 -1.24 -8.94
N ALA A 712 0.37 -0.36 -7.97
CA ALA A 712 -0.99 0.06 -7.56
C ALA A 712 -1.84 0.63 -8.70
N VAL A 713 -1.20 1.09 -9.77
CA VAL A 713 -1.83 1.63 -10.97
C VAL A 713 -2.51 0.57 -11.85
N LEU A 714 -2.08 -0.70 -11.79
CA LEU A 714 -2.46 -1.74 -12.75
C LEU A 714 -3.97 -2.05 -12.81
N PRO A 715 -4.70 -2.23 -11.69
CA PRO A 715 -6.14 -2.51 -11.75
C PRO A 715 -6.92 -1.37 -12.42
N ARG A 716 -6.44 -0.13 -12.27
CA ARG A 716 -7.04 1.04 -12.90
C ARG A 716 -6.72 1.11 -14.39
N LEU A 717 -5.50 0.77 -14.80
CA LEU A 717 -5.17 0.65 -16.23
C LEU A 717 -5.96 -0.49 -16.90
N ALA A 718 -6.19 -1.60 -16.19
CA ALA A 718 -7.03 -2.70 -16.68
C ALA A 718 -8.51 -2.29 -16.79
N ALA A 719 -9.00 -1.43 -15.88
CA ALA A 719 -10.37 -0.91 -15.92
C ALA A 719 -10.56 0.28 -16.87
N ALA A 720 -9.48 0.97 -17.26
CA ALA A 720 -9.50 2.09 -18.19
C ALA A 720 -9.89 1.65 -19.61
N GLY A 721 -10.37 2.61 -20.41
CA GLY A 721 -10.78 2.41 -21.80
C GLY A 721 -9.60 2.38 -22.78
N GLY A 722 -9.93 2.24 -24.07
CA GLY A 722 -8.97 2.07 -25.15
C GLY A 722 -8.53 0.62 -25.42
N PRO A 723 -7.59 0.39 -26.34
CA PRO A 723 -7.14 -0.96 -26.71
C PRO A 723 -6.31 -1.61 -25.59
N ALA A 724 -6.49 -2.92 -25.36
CA ALA A 724 -5.61 -3.72 -24.50
C ALA A 724 -4.46 -4.22 -25.37
N GLY A 725 -3.48 -3.37 -25.59
CA GLY A 725 -2.41 -3.62 -26.55
C GLY A 725 -1.13 -4.15 -25.93
N PRO A 726 -0.05 -4.16 -26.72
CA PRO A 726 1.31 -4.52 -26.30
C PRO A 726 1.81 -3.90 -24.98
N ALA A 727 1.58 -2.61 -24.77
CA ALA A 727 2.12 -1.90 -23.63
C ALA A 727 1.45 -2.32 -22.32
N LEU A 728 0.12 -2.48 -22.34
CA LEU A 728 -0.66 -2.94 -21.19
C LEU A 728 -0.27 -4.36 -20.77
N HIS A 729 -0.15 -5.28 -21.73
CA HIS A 729 0.28 -6.64 -21.44
C HIS A 729 1.71 -6.67 -20.85
N LEU A 730 2.62 -5.85 -21.38
CA LEU A 730 3.99 -5.76 -20.86
C LEU A 730 4.04 -5.25 -19.41
N VAL A 731 3.29 -4.20 -19.06
CA VAL A 731 3.28 -3.70 -17.67
C VAL A 731 2.68 -4.72 -16.69
N ILE A 732 1.67 -5.48 -17.11
CA ILE A 732 1.13 -6.59 -16.31
C ILE A 732 2.20 -7.68 -16.14
N ALA A 733 2.90 -8.06 -17.22
CA ALA A 733 3.98 -9.04 -17.16
C ALA A 733 5.10 -8.63 -16.18
N VAL A 734 5.49 -7.35 -16.18
CA VAL A 734 6.46 -6.80 -15.21
C VAL A 734 5.90 -6.82 -13.78
N GLY A 735 4.64 -6.43 -13.60
CA GLY A 735 3.95 -6.44 -12.30
C GLY A 735 3.87 -7.84 -11.68
N LEU A 736 3.62 -8.88 -12.48
CA LEU A 736 3.63 -10.29 -12.03
C LEU A 736 4.99 -10.73 -11.48
N GLY A 737 6.08 -10.03 -11.84
CA GLY A 737 7.43 -10.23 -11.31
C GLY A 737 7.84 -9.34 -10.14
N ALA A 738 6.93 -8.52 -9.62
CA ALA A 738 7.21 -7.58 -8.53
C ALA A 738 7.80 -8.26 -7.29
N ARG A 739 8.75 -7.58 -6.62
CA ARG A 739 9.45 -8.15 -5.46
C ARG A 739 8.50 -8.43 -4.29
N HIS A 740 7.55 -7.54 -4.04
CA HIS A 740 6.68 -7.61 -2.88
C HIS A 740 5.36 -8.33 -3.21
N PRO A 741 4.86 -9.21 -2.33
CA PRO A 741 3.63 -9.97 -2.59
C PRO A 741 2.40 -9.11 -2.87
N GLU A 742 2.23 -7.99 -2.17
CA GLU A 742 1.10 -7.08 -2.35
C GLU A 742 1.04 -6.47 -3.77
N ASP A 743 2.21 -6.15 -4.33
CA ASP A 743 2.33 -5.64 -5.69
C ASP A 743 2.01 -6.75 -6.71
N ARG A 744 2.40 -8.00 -6.44
CA ARG A 744 2.06 -9.14 -7.31
C ARG A 744 0.57 -9.45 -7.30
N LEU A 745 -0.09 -9.40 -6.14
CA LEU A 745 -1.55 -9.56 -6.03
C LEU A 745 -2.28 -8.51 -6.87
N THR A 746 -1.83 -7.27 -6.78
CA THR A 746 -2.37 -6.17 -7.59
C THR A 746 -2.23 -6.42 -9.10
N ALA A 747 -1.12 -7.02 -9.54
CA ALA A 747 -0.93 -7.41 -10.93
C ALA A 747 -1.81 -8.60 -11.35
N VAL A 748 -2.06 -9.55 -10.43
CA VAL A 748 -3.00 -10.66 -10.63
C VAL A 748 -4.43 -10.14 -10.80
N ASP A 749 -4.87 -9.16 -10.01
CA ASP A 749 -6.19 -8.55 -10.15
C ASP A 749 -6.37 -7.90 -11.53
N ALA A 750 -5.34 -7.21 -12.03
CA ALA A 750 -5.34 -6.62 -13.37
C ALA A 750 -5.39 -7.70 -14.48
N LEU A 751 -4.61 -8.77 -14.33
CA LEU A 751 -4.63 -9.93 -15.23
C LEU A 751 -6.02 -10.55 -15.33
N LEU A 752 -6.63 -10.85 -14.17
CA LEU A 752 -7.95 -11.47 -14.08
C LEU A 752 -9.05 -10.53 -14.59
N THR A 753 -8.92 -9.22 -14.36
CA THR A 753 -9.83 -8.21 -14.91
C THR A 753 -9.83 -8.23 -16.44
N LEU A 754 -8.65 -8.25 -17.09
CA LEU A 754 -8.57 -8.34 -18.55
C LEU A 754 -9.10 -9.68 -19.07
N ALA A 755 -8.81 -10.79 -18.38
CA ALA A 755 -9.32 -12.10 -18.74
C ALA A 755 -10.86 -12.15 -18.69
N ALA A 756 -11.44 -11.64 -17.60
CA ALA A 756 -12.89 -11.59 -17.40
C ALA A 756 -13.62 -10.70 -18.42
N ARG A 757 -12.93 -9.68 -18.96
CA ARG A 757 -13.44 -8.82 -20.03
C ARG A 757 -13.22 -9.38 -21.44
N GLY A 758 -12.50 -10.49 -21.59
CA GLY A 758 -12.11 -11.02 -22.90
C GLY A 758 -11.09 -10.15 -23.64
N GLU A 759 -10.37 -9.29 -22.91
CA GLU A 759 -9.39 -8.34 -23.45
C GLU A 759 -7.93 -8.82 -23.28
N LEU A 760 -7.73 -9.97 -22.63
CA LEU A 760 -6.41 -10.56 -22.39
C LEU A 760 -5.91 -11.36 -23.59
N ASP A 761 -4.77 -10.96 -24.16
CA ASP A 761 -3.96 -11.77 -25.06
C ASP A 761 -2.93 -12.57 -24.25
N GLY A 762 -3.29 -13.81 -23.91
CA GLY A 762 -2.43 -14.72 -23.15
C GLY A 762 -1.13 -15.10 -23.88
N VAL A 763 -1.16 -15.17 -25.22
CA VAL A 763 0.02 -15.53 -26.02
C VAL A 763 1.04 -14.39 -26.00
N ARG A 764 0.56 -13.16 -26.16
CA ARG A 764 1.40 -11.96 -26.07
C ARG A 764 2.02 -11.84 -24.68
N LEU A 765 1.19 -11.97 -23.62
CA LEU A 765 1.67 -11.89 -22.25
C LEU A 765 2.73 -12.96 -21.96
N GLY A 766 2.52 -14.20 -22.38
CA GLY A 766 3.49 -15.29 -22.21
C GLY A 766 4.81 -15.05 -22.95
N THR A 767 4.74 -14.48 -24.16
CA THR A 767 5.93 -14.09 -24.94
C THR A 767 6.73 -12.99 -24.22
N ASP A 768 6.05 -11.96 -23.72
CA ASP A 768 6.68 -10.87 -22.97
C ASP A 768 7.30 -11.37 -21.66
N LEU A 769 6.64 -12.30 -20.96
CA LEU A 769 7.18 -12.95 -19.76
C LEU A 769 8.45 -13.76 -20.05
N ALA A 770 8.50 -14.50 -21.16
CA ALA A 770 9.70 -15.23 -21.55
C ALA A 770 10.90 -14.31 -21.79
N GLU A 771 10.68 -13.18 -22.48
CA GLU A 771 11.74 -12.18 -22.70
C GLU A 771 12.18 -11.53 -21.38
N LEU A 772 11.23 -11.14 -20.52
CA LEU A 772 11.52 -10.55 -19.21
C LEU A 772 12.27 -11.50 -18.26
N LEU A 773 12.03 -12.82 -18.36
CA LEU A 773 12.79 -13.84 -17.65
C LEU A 773 14.22 -13.93 -18.20
N GLY A 774 14.39 -13.89 -19.53
CA GLY A 774 15.71 -13.86 -20.18
C GLY A 774 16.54 -12.65 -19.79
N LEU A 775 15.92 -11.47 -19.74
CA LEU A 775 16.54 -10.21 -19.28
C LEU A 775 16.74 -10.16 -17.75
N GLY A 776 16.20 -11.12 -17.01
CA GLY A 776 16.27 -11.16 -15.55
C GLY A 776 15.45 -10.08 -14.84
N THR A 777 14.59 -9.34 -15.55
CA THR A 777 13.65 -8.35 -14.99
C THR A 777 12.60 -9.05 -14.14
N VAL A 778 12.09 -10.19 -14.60
CA VAL A 778 11.19 -11.08 -13.85
C VAL A 778 11.98 -12.29 -13.33
N LYS A 779 11.64 -12.78 -12.14
CA LYS A 779 12.24 -14.00 -11.56
C LYS A 779 11.23 -15.14 -11.59
N SER A 780 11.67 -16.34 -11.99
CA SER A 780 10.82 -17.53 -12.18
C SER A 780 9.98 -17.88 -10.95
N ASN A 781 10.55 -17.78 -9.75
CA ASN A 781 9.86 -18.08 -8.50
C ASN A 781 8.72 -17.08 -8.19
N ARG A 782 8.92 -15.79 -8.49
CA ARG A 782 7.90 -14.75 -8.31
C ARG A 782 6.79 -14.89 -9.33
N LEU A 783 7.14 -15.20 -10.58
CA LEU A 783 6.15 -15.47 -11.62
C LEU A 783 5.29 -16.69 -11.28
N ALA A 784 5.92 -17.79 -10.85
CA ALA A 784 5.20 -18.99 -10.44
C ALA A 784 4.25 -18.73 -9.26
N ASP A 785 4.63 -17.85 -8.33
CA ASP A 785 3.78 -17.42 -7.22
C ASP A 785 2.54 -16.62 -7.69
N SER A 786 2.73 -15.61 -8.55
CA SER A 786 1.64 -14.82 -9.11
C SER A 786 0.66 -15.67 -9.93
N LEU A 787 1.18 -16.51 -10.84
CA LEU A 787 0.35 -17.36 -11.69
C LEU A 787 -0.34 -18.47 -10.90
N ARG A 788 0.28 -18.99 -9.83
CA ARG A 788 -0.40 -19.93 -8.92
C ARG A 788 -1.55 -19.25 -8.19
N THR A 789 -1.38 -17.99 -7.79
CA THR A 789 -2.45 -17.20 -7.18
C THR A 789 -3.60 -17.01 -8.16
N ALA A 790 -3.31 -16.67 -9.42
CA ALA A 790 -4.33 -16.58 -10.46
C ALA A 790 -5.06 -17.92 -10.66
N ALA A 791 -4.33 -19.02 -10.84
CA ALA A 791 -4.90 -20.35 -11.00
C ALA A 791 -5.80 -20.76 -9.82
N ALA A 792 -5.40 -20.43 -8.58
CA ALA A 792 -6.17 -20.73 -7.38
C ALA A 792 -7.54 -20.00 -7.31
N THR A 793 -7.75 -18.95 -8.11
CA THR A 793 -9.07 -18.30 -8.25
C THR A 793 -10.03 -19.06 -9.20
N GLY A 794 -9.56 -20.16 -9.82
CA GLY A 794 -10.30 -20.88 -10.86
C GLY A 794 -9.87 -20.55 -12.29
N ALA A 795 -8.77 -19.78 -12.45
CA ALA A 795 -8.27 -19.32 -13.75
C ALA A 795 -7.22 -20.28 -14.39
N HIS A 796 -7.47 -21.60 -14.39
CA HIS A 796 -6.48 -22.58 -14.85
C HIS A 796 -6.22 -22.53 -16.36
N ALA A 797 -7.25 -22.38 -17.20
CA ALA A 797 -7.07 -22.30 -18.65
C ALA A 797 -6.39 -20.99 -19.05
N THR A 798 -6.71 -19.88 -18.38
CA THR A 798 -6.03 -18.58 -18.56
C THR A 798 -4.55 -18.68 -18.21
N THR A 799 -4.25 -19.28 -17.05
CA THR A 799 -2.86 -19.48 -16.60
C THR A 799 -2.09 -20.40 -17.54
N TRP A 800 -2.74 -21.47 -18.03
CA TRP A 800 -2.16 -22.34 -19.04
C TRP A 800 -1.87 -21.61 -20.35
N ALA A 801 -2.80 -20.79 -20.87
CA ALA A 801 -2.59 -20.05 -22.12
C ALA A 801 -1.34 -19.16 -22.06
N VAL A 802 -1.12 -18.49 -20.93
CA VAL A 802 0.07 -17.67 -20.68
C VAL A 802 1.34 -18.52 -20.60
N LEU A 803 1.31 -19.62 -19.83
CA LEU A 803 2.47 -20.51 -19.68
C LEU A 803 2.82 -21.23 -20.98
N ALA A 804 1.84 -21.66 -21.77
CA ALA A 804 2.04 -22.34 -23.04
C ALA A 804 2.83 -21.48 -24.04
N ALA A 805 2.67 -20.16 -24.01
CA ALA A 805 3.44 -19.23 -24.83
C ALA A 805 4.82 -18.90 -24.25
N ALA A 806 4.99 -18.92 -22.92
CA ALA A 806 6.28 -18.66 -22.27
C ALA A 806 7.25 -19.86 -22.30
N LEU A 807 6.71 -21.09 -22.17
CA LEU A 807 7.48 -22.32 -22.01
C LEU A 807 8.44 -22.64 -23.17
N PRO A 808 8.09 -22.44 -24.46
CA PRO A 808 9.00 -22.73 -25.57
C PRO A 808 10.38 -22.08 -25.39
N ALA A 809 10.42 -20.77 -25.15
CA ALA A 809 11.67 -20.02 -24.97
C ALA A 809 12.47 -20.48 -23.74
N LEU A 810 11.78 -20.93 -22.68
CA LEU A 810 12.41 -21.45 -21.47
C LEU A 810 13.00 -22.85 -21.66
N LEU A 811 12.40 -23.67 -22.53
CA LEU A 811 12.80 -25.05 -22.79
C LEU A 811 13.86 -25.17 -23.90
N THR A 812 13.82 -24.30 -24.91
CA THR A 812 14.76 -24.35 -26.05
C THR A 812 16.06 -23.59 -25.81
N GLY A 813 16.26 -22.96 -24.65
CA GLY A 813 17.53 -22.32 -24.30
C GLY A 813 17.81 -21.00 -25.01
N THR A 814 16.80 -20.35 -25.59
CA THR A 814 16.98 -19.09 -26.34
C THR A 814 17.09 -17.85 -25.44
N GLY A 815 16.97 -18.01 -24.11
CA GLY A 815 17.18 -16.95 -23.12
C GLY A 815 18.51 -17.10 -22.39
N THR A 816 19.18 -15.99 -22.07
CA THR A 816 20.52 -15.93 -21.45
C THR A 816 20.59 -16.39 -19.97
N GLY A 817 19.53 -17.00 -19.43
CA GLY A 817 19.40 -17.36 -18.01
C GLY A 817 18.62 -18.64 -17.75
N THR A 818 18.87 -19.73 -18.49
CA THR A 818 18.08 -20.97 -18.38
C THR A 818 18.60 -21.92 -17.29
N GLY A 819 17.77 -22.15 -16.26
CA GLY A 819 17.85 -23.34 -15.42
C GLY A 819 17.19 -23.20 -14.05
N VAL A 820 17.28 -22.02 -13.42
CA VAL A 820 16.81 -21.84 -12.04
C VAL A 820 15.33 -21.46 -12.02
N GLY A 821 14.48 -22.39 -11.56
CA GLY A 821 13.05 -22.14 -11.31
C GLY A 821 12.10 -22.54 -12.44
N THR A 822 12.57 -22.94 -13.63
CA THR A 822 11.71 -23.43 -14.72
C THR A 822 10.87 -24.64 -14.30
N GLY A 823 11.41 -25.52 -13.45
CA GLY A 823 10.68 -26.65 -12.89
C GLY A 823 9.48 -26.27 -12.01
N GLU A 824 9.43 -25.06 -11.45
CA GLU A 824 8.24 -24.58 -10.72
C GLU A 824 7.14 -24.11 -11.66
N LEU A 825 7.50 -23.44 -12.77
CA LEU A 825 6.57 -23.03 -13.81
C LEU A 825 5.98 -24.24 -14.55
N LEU A 826 6.82 -25.26 -14.84
CA LEU A 826 6.36 -26.53 -15.42
C LEU A 826 5.41 -27.30 -14.51
N ALA A 827 5.66 -27.29 -13.19
CA ALA A 827 4.75 -27.90 -12.24
C ALA A 827 3.37 -27.22 -12.28
N LEU A 828 3.36 -25.88 -12.23
CA LEU A 828 2.12 -25.11 -12.32
C LEU A 828 1.41 -25.32 -13.67
N ALA A 829 2.16 -25.41 -14.76
CA ALA A 829 1.62 -25.70 -16.08
C ALA A 829 0.94 -27.09 -16.13
N ALA A 830 1.59 -28.11 -15.55
CA ALA A 830 1.02 -29.45 -15.44
C ALA A 830 -0.28 -29.43 -14.61
N ASP A 831 -0.27 -28.75 -13.46
CA ASP A 831 -1.48 -28.59 -12.63
C ASP A 831 -2.61 -27.93 -13.42
N CYS A 832 -2.33 -26.85 -14.16
CA CYS A 832 -3.34 -26.17 -14.96
C CYS A 832 -3.88 -27.04 -16.10
N VAL A 833 -3.04 -27.81 -16.80
CA VAL A 833 -3.48 -28.74 -17.86
C VAL A 833 -4.31 -29.89 -17.29
N GLU A 834 -3.92 -30.44 -16.15
CA GLU A 834 -4.65 -31.52 -15.49
C GLU A 834 -6.04 -31.07 -15.03
N GLN A 835 -6.15 -29.86 -14.47
CA GLN A 835 -7.43 -29.32 -13.99
C GLN A 835 -8.32 -28.81 -15.12
N SER A 836 -7.76 -28.06 -16.08
CA SER A 836 -8.54 -27.47 -17.18
C SER A 836 -8.93 -28.46 -18.28
N GLY A 837 -8.32 -29.64 -18.31
CA GLY A 837 -8.49 -30.59 -19.40
C GLY A 837 -7.92 -30.11 -20.74
N ALA A 838 -7.03 -29.11 -20.73
CA ALA A 838 -6.49 -28.52 -21.95
C ALA A 838 -5.85 -29.58 -22.88
N ALA A 839 -6.23 -29.53 -24.16
CA ALA A 839 -5.78 -30.46 -25.21
C ALA A 839 -4.96 -29.75 -26.31
N SER A 840 -4.48 -28.54 -26.06
CA SER A 840 -3.69 -27.72 -27.00
C SER A 840 -2.41 -28.43 -27.48
N PRO A 841 -1.80 -28.03 -28.62
CA PRO A 841 -0.51 -28.54 -29.10
C PRO A 841 0.61 -28.49 -28.04
N GLU A 842 1.61 -29.37 -28.17
CA GLU A 842 2.71 -29.45 -27.20
C GLU A 842 3.62 -28.23 -27.38
N PRO A 843 4.01 -27.53 -26.30
CA PRO A 843 5.02 -26.49 -26.38
C PRO A 843 6.33 -27.03 -26.97
N ALA A 844 6.97 -26.25 -27.85
CA ALA A 844 8.25 -26.64 -28.43
C ALA A 844 9.31 -26.91 -27.33
N GLY A 845 10.12 -27.94 -27.51
CA GLY A 845 11.13 -28.37 -26.53
C GLY A 845 10.61 -29.25 -25.39
N LEU A 846 9.29 -29.36 -25.18
CA LEU A 846 8.73 -30.16 -24.08
C LEU A 846 9.06 -31.65 -24.18
N ALA A 847 8.86 -32.26 -25.36
CA ALA A 847 9.14 -33.68 -25.57
C ALA A 847 10.63 -34.03 -25.32
N VAL A 848 11.54 -33.12 -25.71
CA VAL A 848 12.98 -33.28 -25.48
C VAL A 848 13.30 -33.18 -23.99
N ALA A 849 12.73 -32.19 -23.29
CA ALA A 849 12.92 -32.03 -21.85
C ALA A 849 12.32 -33.20 -21.04
N ALA A 850 11.19 -33.74 -21.47
CA ALA A 850 10.53 -34.90 -20.88
C ALA A 850 11.32 -36.21 -21.07
N ALA A 851 12.05 -36.36 -22.19
CA ALA A 851 12.89 -37.52 -22.48
C ALA A 851 14.24 -37.52 -21.74
N GLY A 852 14.52 -36.49 -20.93
CA GLY A 852 15.75 -36.41 -20.13
C GLY A 852 15.90 -37.58 -19.15
N THR A 853 17.13 -38.03 -18.95
CA THR A 853 17.44 -39.16 -18.03
C THR A 853 17.66 -38.71 -16.57
N GLY A 854 17.61 -37.41 -16.29
CA GLY A 854 17.86 -36.84 -14.96
C GLY A 854 16.62 -36.84 -14.04
N ARG A 855 16.83 -36.89 -12.73
CA ARG A 855 15.76 -36.74 -11.70
C ARG A 855 15.54 -35.29 -11.27
N SER A 856 15.86 -34.32 -12.12
CA SER A 856 15.66 -32.91 -11.78
C SER A 856 14.17 -32.57 -11.84
N ARG A 857 13.72 -31.62 -11.01
CA ARG A 857 12.33 -31.14 -11.04
C ARG A 857 11.90 -30.71 -12.44
N LEU A 858 12.81 -30.14 -13.24
CA LEU A 858 12.53 -29.78 -14.63
C LEU A 858 12.14 -31.00 -15.47
N VAL A 859 12.93 -32.09 -15.41
CA VAL A 859 12.65 -33.30 -16.19
C VAL A 859 11.36 -33.95 -15.71
N THR A 860 11.20 -34.14 -14.40
CA THR A 860 10.01 -34.78 -13.80
C THR A 860 8.73 -34.03 -14.17
N GLN A 861 8.72 -32.70 -14.04
CA GLN A 861 7.53 -31.89 -14.33
C GLN A 861 7.30 -31.72 -15.83
N SER A 862 8.35 -31.77 -16.67
CA SER A 862 8.20 -31.82 -18.14
C SER A 862 7.53 -33.12 -18.58
N ALA A 863 7.94 -34.26 -18.02
CA ALA A 863 7.32 -35.55 -18.29
C ALA A 863 5.85 -35.58 -17.84
N ARG A 864 5.56 -35.05 -16.64
CA ARG A 864 4.18 -34.89 -16.14
C ARG A 864 3.31 -34.07 -17.10
N LEU A 865 3.78 -32.88 -17.50
CA LEU A 865 3.06 -32.01 -18.44
C LEU A 865 2.85 -32.68 -19.81
N HIS A 866 3.88 -33.35 -20.34
CA HIS A 866 3.81 -34.07 -21.61
C HIS A 866 2.73 -35.16 -21.58
N GLU A 867 2.69 -35.99 -20.53
CA GLU A 867 1.69 -37.04 -20.39
C GLU A 867 0.28 -36.48 -20.21
N ALA A 868 0.12 -35.43 -19.39
CA ALA A 868 -1.17 -34.78 -19.18
C ALA A 868 -1.79 -34.26 -20.48
N LEU A 869 -1.01 -33.58 -21.34
CA LEU A 869 -1.48 -33.09 -22.64
C LEU A 869 -1.89 -34.23 -23.58
N ARG A 870 -1.12 -35.33 -23.62
CA ARG A 870 -1.42 -36.49 -24.47
C ARG A 870 -2.68 -37.21 -24.01
N ARG A 871 -2.84 -37.40 -22.70
CA ARG A 871 -4.05 -37.98 -22.10
C ARG A 871 -5.27 -37.14 -22.45
N ASN A 872 -5.19 -35.82 -22.29
CA ASN A 872 -6.30 -34.91 -22.58
C ASN A 872 -6.65 -34.90 -24.08
N ARG A 873 -5.67 -34.92 -24.99
CA ARG A 873 -5.93 -35.05 -26.44
C ARG A 873 -6.63 -36.34 -26.80
N ARG A 874 -6.16 -37.49 -26.29
CA ARG A 874 -6.82 -38.78 -26.53
C ARG A 874 -8.27 -38.77 -26.06
N ALA A 875 -8.53 -38.15 -24.91
CA ALA A 875 -9.89 -37.99 -24.39
C ALA A 875 -10.75 -37.06 -25.26
N ALA A 876 -10.18 -35.96 -25.78
CA ALA A 876 -10.86 -35.04 -26.68
C ALA A 876 -11.18 -35.70 -28.04
N ASP A 877 -10.22 -36.41 -28.64
CA ASP A 877 -10.38 -37.15 -29.89
C ASP A 877 -11.46 -38.23 -29.75
N ALA A 878 -11.47 -38.96 -28.63
CA ALA A 878 -12.49 -39.97 -28.32
C ALA A 878 -13.91 -39.40 -28.15
N ARG A 879 -14.05 -38.13 -27.77
CA ARG A 879 -15.34 -37.42 -27.69
C ARG A 879 -15.79 -36.84 -29.04
N ALA A 880 -14.85 -36.59 -29.96
CA ALA A 880 -15.13 -36.02 -31.29
C ALA A 880 -15.60 -37.05 -32.33
N VAL A 881 -15.41 -38.34 -32.08
CA VAL A 881 -15.98 -39.41 -32.92
C VAL A 881 -17.48 -39.52 -32.64
N PRO A 882 -18.37 -39.30 -33.64
CA PRO A 882 -19.80 -39.49 -33.43
C PRO A 882 -20.05 -40.95 -33.04
N ARG A 883 -20.69 -41.17 -31.88
CA ARG A 883 -21.20 -42.50 -31.53
C ARG A 883 -22.27 -42.88 -32.58
N PRO A 884 -22.20 -44.09 -33.17
CA PRO A 884 -23.14 -44.54 -34.20
C PRO A 884 -24.59 -44.57 -33.72
#